data_AF-A0A6C0KGJ5-F1
#
_entry.id   AF-A0A6C0KGJ5-F1
#
_cell.length_a   1.000
_cell.length_b   1.000
_cell.length_c   1.000
_cell.angle_alpha   90.00
_cell.angle_beta   90.00
_cell.angle_gamma   90.00
#
_symmetry.space_group_name_H-M   'P 1'
#
loop_
_entity.id
_entity.type
_entity.pdbx_description
1 polymer ?
#
loop_
_entity_poly.entity_id
_entity_poly.type
_entity_poly.pdbx_seq_one_letter_code
_entity_poly.pdbx_strand_id
1 'polypeptide(L)'
;MSSKKPLQKIAEPKIKPVVNTPKPIQFFAPQAHVQSNSTPQPTTFYQPQSKIQAKIQVASDQQKPPAPAPVIFHAPQAHPNPPQSNTLHQPHKMMAAPQIKLRTFAKLHSEVSLNQLTSNRSWFYANEITSIYNFPTPYLSRKVTVGVISFGGGLYGKVSPSGILTNGDVQAYWTKCGIPANNHPTVVIVPLLGAVNAPSDSGTDENTLDVEMIGAGCPSPNLTIILYLAPNAIDNFQPLIHSAITTPVSVNGQSLTPTILSVSWAASEMYSYGTLETTLASAAAKGINICVASGDNGSSDGSGNSTTCNYPSSSPNVIACGGTSLKCPSLTYDGSTIETTWSGSGGGISKIYGKPSYQSSLSGNHRKIPDISLNADPNTGISILLGGSYAVYGGTSFVAPLIAGYLATINASTFINPLLYTAPYGTCFHDIVSGSNGSYSAKVGYDDCTGLGSINGTSLAQWLMPSALPVIHVTNVSISPPSSTIPVSQTQQLSVIVSPSDATNQSITWSSLNSSIASVSSSGLVTGLAAGSTAIIATSIDGEFKGASNVTVPLSTVPVSSIGLSTSSITLNVNQTYQASAVVLPSNATNTTVTWSSSNSMYASVSSSGLITAVSAGTVTITATTVDGSKTATMSINVNVPVASVGITPSSTTLAVNQTYQVSAVVLPANATNKAVTWSSSNAVVASVSSSGLITAVSAGTVTITATTVDGSKTATVSVNVNVPVASVSITPSSSKTLSVNQTYQVSAGVLPSNATNKAVTWSSSNAVVASVSASGLVTALSTGNSNITATTVSGSKIATVSVNVNVPVASVSITPSSSKTLSVNQTYQVSAGVLPANATNKAVTWSSSNAVVASVSASGLVKALSAGNTIIAATTVDGSKTSSLNIQVILASVAVTSITSLPGSVSLIIDQTSQLTCAVVPSNSSNTQIKWSSSNSSIASVSLNGLVKGLSPGKSTITATCGGQTTMSAVTVTAPATASVSSKCCIIPHLTVSVNTNVGRTCPLKVSNPDIEHTMVVKSYMKYGL
;
A
#
# COMPACT_ATOMS: atom_id res chain seq x y z
N MET A 1 35.74 20.36 -25.82
CA MET A 1 35.97 21.75 -25.36
C MET A 1 34.62 22.27 -24.87
N SER A 2 34.43 22.89 -23.69
CA SER A 2 35.29 23.16 -22.52
C SER A 2 34.65 22.46 -21.30
N SER A 3 35.33 21.58 -20.55
CA SER A 3 36.08 21.86 -19.30
C SER A 3 35.31 22.70 -18.26
N LYS A 4 35.22 22.34 -16.97
CA LYS A 4 36.08 21.43 -16.16
C LYS A 4 35.31 20.32 -15.40
N LYS A 5 36.10 19.40 -14.83
CA LYS A 5 35.79 18.21 -13.99
C LYS A 5 36.68 18.31 -12.72
N PRO A 6 36.63 17.42 -11.69
CA PRO A 6 35.58 16.47 -11.25
C PRO A 6 35.47 16.29 -9.69
N LEU A 7 34.74 15.24 -9.27
CA LEU A 7 34.90 14.37 -8.06
C LEU A 7 34.13 14.63 -6.73
N GLN A 8 33.17 13.71 -6.50
CA GLN A 8 32.88 12.93 -5.28
C GLN A 8 32.66 13.60 -3.90
N LYS A 9 31.44 13.36 -3.36
CA LYS A 9 31.30 12.47 -2.19
C LYS A 9 29.93 11.76 -2.16
N ILE A 10 29.84 10.70 -1.35
CA ILE A 10 28.66 9.81 -1.20
C ILE A 10 27.91 10.19 0.09
N ALA A 11 26.58 10.09 0.08
CA ALA A 11 25.74 10.04 1.28
C ALA A 11 24.47 9.20 1.02
N GLU A 12 24.06 8.40 2.02
CA GLU A 12 22.93 7.46 1.95
C GLU A 12 21.66 8.00 2.65
N PRO A 13 20.47 7.38 2.43
CA PRO A 13 19.18 8.01 2.71
C PRO A 13 18.70 7.88 4.17
N LYS A 14 17.67 8.65 4.54
CA LYS A 14 16.86 8.41 5.75
C LYS A 14 15.36 8.38 5.47
N ILE A 15 14.73 7.33 6.00
CA ILE A 15 13.29 7.04 5.95
C ILE A 15 12.58 7.76 7.10
N LYS A 16 11.30 8.11 6.93
CA LYS A 16 10.35 8.37 8.04
C LYS A 16 9.11 7.47 7.87
N PRO A 17 8.74 6.64 8.86
CA PRO A 17 7.56 5.79 8.82
C PRO A 17 6.31 6.44 9.45
N VAL A 18 5.17 5.76 9.28
CA VAL A 18 3.85 6.06 9.86
C VAL A 18 3.70 5.42 11.25
N VAL A 19 2.96 6.07 12.17
CA VAL A 19 2.14 5.49 13.27
C VAL A 19 1.35 6.65 13.91
N ASN A 20 0.00 6.67 13.92
CA ASN A 20 -1.00 5.90 14.69
C ASN A 20 -1.19 6.41 16.15
N THR A 21 -2.44 6.64 16.58
CA THR A 21 -2.79 7.37 17.84
C THR A 21 -3.63 6.55 18.83
N PRO A 22 -3.43 6.75 20.16
CA PRO A 22 -4.45 6.45 21.17
C PRO A 22 -4.64 7.56 22.26
N LYS A 23 -5.71 7.42 23.07
CA LYS A 23 -6.06 8.27 24.26
C LYS A 23 -5.18 7.91 25.49
N PRO A 24 -5.00 8.79 26.50
CA PRO A 24 -5.88 8.90 27.70
C PRO A 24 -6.31 10.39 28.02
N ILE A 25 -7.33 10.77 28.82
CA ILE A 25 -7.83 10.49 30.21
C ILE A 25 -7.23 11.44 31.30
N GLN A 26 -8.06 11.82 32.29
CA GLN A 26 -7.92 12.89 33.31
C GLN A 26 -6.99 12.57 34.51
N PHE A 27 -6.63 13.56 35.35
CA PHE A 27 -7.15 13.77 36.75
C PHE A 27 -6.46 14.95 37.53
N PHE A 28 -7.28 15.78 38.21
CA PHE A 28 -7.09 16.58 39.46
C PHE A 28 -5.82 17.43 39.80
N ALA A 29 -6.05 18.75 40.09
CA ALA A 29 -5.72 19.61 41.28
C ALA A 29 -4.36 19.49 42.09
N PRO A 30 -3.96 20.43 43.01
CA PRO A 30 -4.62 21.63 43.57
C PRO A 30 -3.73 22.93 43.63
N GLN A 31 -3.93 23.79 44.65
CA GLN A 31 -3.44 25.20 44.80
C GLN A 31 -2.01 25.40 45.34
N ALA A 32 -1.49 26.64 45.20
CA ALA A 32 -0.53 27.31 46.09
C ALA A 32 -0.79 28.86 46.13
N HIS A 33 -0.18 29.61 47.07
CA HIS A 33 -0.62 30.97 47.47
C HIS A 33 0.56 31.85 47.99
N VAL A 34 0.40 33.20 47.98
CA VAL A 34 1.05 34.23 48.89
C VAL A 34 2.43 34.88 48.51
N GLN A 35 2.39 36.21 48.23
CA GLN A 35 3.36 37.32 48.55
C GLN A 35 4.80 37.35 47.97
N SER A 36 5.55 38.49 47.90
CA SER A 36 5.31 39.95 48.18
C SER A 36 6.39 40.89 47.54
N ASN A 37 6.20 42.22 47.66
CA ASN A 37 7.19 43.33 47.55
C ASN A 37 7.72 43.72 46.13
N SER A 38 8.07 44.99 45.82
CA SER A 38 7.92 46.29 46.53
C SER A 38 7.98 47.51 45.56
N THR A 39 7.60 48.70 46.04
CA THR A 39 7.46 50.00 45.32
C THR A 39 8.79 50.77 45.08
N PRO A 40 8.77 51.87 44.30
CA PRO A 40 8.61 53.22 44.90
C PRO A 40 7.69 54.21 44.13
N GLN A 41 7.34 55.33 44.80
CA GLN A 41 6.46 56.44 44.36
C GLN A 41 7.04 57.80 44.82
N PRO A 42 6.71 58.91 44.11
CA PRO A 42 6.54 60.26 44.71
C PRO A 42 5.44 61.12 44.03
N THR A 43 4.88 62.24 44.50
CA THR A 43 4.61 62.92 45.82
C THR A 43 3.87 64.24 45.48
N THR A 44 2.85 64.80 46.18
CA THR A 44 2.09 64.37 47.39
C THR A 44 0.57 64.68 47.17
N PHE A 45 -0.33 65.30 47.98
CA PHE A 45 -0.33 66.09 49.23
C PHE A 45 -1.64 65.93 50.07
N TYR A 46 -1.68 66.68 51.17
CA TYR A 46 -2.59 66.77 52.32
C TYR A 46 -4.07 67.13 52.00
N GLN A 47 -5.15 66.69 52.69
CA GLN A 47 -5.48 66.53 54.14
C GLN A 47 -5.80 67.85 54.89
N PRO A 48 -6.64 67.93 55.98
CA PRO A 48 -7.39 66.86 56.71
C PRO A 48 -8.84 67.16 57.26
N GLN A 49 -9.61 66.10 57.57
CA GLN A 49 -10.59 65.93 58.69
C GLN A 49 -11.90 66.81 58.77
N SER A 50 -12.96 66.51 59.56
CA SER A 50 -13.14 65.57 60.69
C SER A 50 -14.55 64.92 60.86
N LYS A 51 -14.70 64.11 61.93
CA LYS A 51 -15.76 63.20 62.45
C LYS A 51 -17.17 63.85 62.63
N ILE A 52 -18.31 63.16 62.92
CA ILE A 52 -18.63 62.17 63.99
C ILE A 52 -19.81 61.23 63.59
N GLN A 53 -19.84 60.00 64.13
CA GLN A 53 -21.01 59.10 64.13
C GLN A 53 -21.83 59.19 65.43
N ALA A 54 -23.15 58.99 65.33
CA ALA A 54 -23.99 58.49 66.43
C ALA A 54 -25.05 57.52 65.88
N LYS A 55 -25.44 56.51 66.67
CA LYS A 55 -26.43 55.49 66.29
C LYS A 55 -27.84 55.89 66.75
N ILE A 56 -28.85 55.34 66.08
CA ILE A 56 -29.93 54.57 66.74
C ILE A 56 -30.37 53.48 65.75
N GLN A 57 -30.75 52.31 66.29
CA GLN A 57 -31.21 51.16 65.53
C GLN A 57 -32.50 50.66 66.20
N VAL A 58 -33.58 50.55 65.43
CA VAL A 58 -34.82 49.89 65.86
C VAL A 58 -35.15 48.84 64.81
N ALA A 59 -35.36 47.61 65.26
CA ALA A 59 -35.87 46.53 64.44
C ALA A 59 -37.34 46.27 64.79
N SER A 60 -38.13 45.97 63.77
CA SER A 60 -39.47 45.40 63.90
C SER A 60 -39.67 44.42 62.74
N ASP A 61 -40.37 43.33 63.03
CA ASP A 61 -40.38 42.10 62.24
C ASP A 61 -41.78 41.84 61.65
N GLN A 62 -41.86 40.85 60.76
CA GLN A 62 -43.06 40.11 60.35
C GLN A 62 -44.10 40.73 59.39
N GLN A 63 -44.38 39.90 58.36
CA GLN A 63 -45.70 39.53 57.81
C GLN A 63 -46.43 40.41 56.77
N LYS A 64 -47.17 39.68 55.92
CA LYS A 64 -47.89 40.10 54.70
C LYS A 64 -49.33 39.60 54.75
N PRO A 65 -50.35 40.47 54.58
CA PRO A 65 -51.72 40.09 54.23
C PRO A 65 -52.06 40.34 52.74
N PRO A 66 -53.20 39.82 52.21
CA PRO A 66 -53.61 39.95 50.80
C PRO A 66 -54.61 41.10 50.52
N ALA A 67 -55.10 41.16 49.27
CA ALA A 67 -55.80 42.30 48.66
C ALA A 67 -57.30 42.49 49.04
N PRO A 68 -57.88 43.70 48.87
CA PRO A 68 -59.29 44.02 49.13
C PRO A 68 -60.19 44.08 47.88
N ALA A 69 -61.51 44.13 48.12
CA ALA A 69 -62.59 44.38 47.13
C ALA A 69 -63.25 45.77 47.39
N PRO A 70 -64.08 46.32 46.47
CA PRO A 70 -64.42 47.75 46.48
C PRO A 70 -65.62 48.14 47.36
N VAL A 71 -65.70 49.45 47.70
CA VAL A 71 -66.83 50.09 48.41
C VAL A 71 -67.14 51.45 47.76
N ILE A 72 -68.42 51.84 47.70
CA ILE A 72 -68.95 53.06 47.06
C ILE A 72 -69.62 53.95 48.12
N PHE A 73 -69.43 55.28 48.09
CA PHE A 73 -70.28 56.24 48.82
C PHE A 73 -70.48 57.59 48.09
N HIS A 74 -71.53 58.32 48.49
CA HIS A 74 -72.03 59.55 47.84
C HIS A 74 -71.48 60.86 48.43
N ALA A 75 -71.75 61.98 47.73
CA ALA A 75 -71.39 63.35 48.13
C ALA A 75 -72.59 64.33 48.06
N PRO A 76 -72.58 65.43 48.83
CA PRO A 76 -73.47 66.59 48.65
C PRO A 76 -72.73 67.86 48.15
N GLN A 77 -73.47 68.90 47.75
CA GLN A 77 -72.97 70.15 47.12
C GLN A 77 -73.08 71.40 48.04
N ALA A 78 -72.35 72.48 47.73
CA ALA A 78 -72.91 73.84 47.48
C ALA A 78 -71.84 74.95 47.21
N HIS A 79 -72.30 76.06 46.61
CA HIS A 79 -71.60 77.31 46.21
C HIS A 79 -72.12 78.53 47.05
N PRO A 80 -71.68 79.81 46.87
CA PRO A 80 -70.41 80.37 46.38
C PRO A 80 -69.86 81.65 47.13
N ASN A 81 -68.58 81.94 46.89
CA ASN A 81 -67.87 83.25 46.84
C ASN A 81 -67.54 84.12 48.10
N PRO A 82 -66.37 84.84 48.09
CA PRO A 82 -65.75 85.51 49.25
C PRO A 82 -65.68 87.07 49.12
N PRO A 83 -64.95 87.82 49.99
CA PRO A 83 -63.58 88.24 49.59
C PRO A 83 -62.52 88.55 50.70
N GLN A 84 -61.24 88.46 50.29
CA GLN A 84 -60.04 89.26 50.70
C GLN A 84 -59.39 89.22 52.12
N SER A 85 -58.06 89.47 52.09
CA SER A 85 -57.14 89.99 53.13
C SER A 85 -56.32 89.04 54.04
N ASN A 86 -55.20 88.56 53.49
CA ASN A 86 -53.87 88.27 54.10
C ASN A 86 -53.68 87.77 55.56
N THR A 87 -53.08 86.57 55.62
CA THR A 87 -51.96 86.13 56.50
C THR A 87 -52.08 86.16 58.04
N LEU A 88 -52.29 84.98 58.65
CA LEU A 88 -51.22 84.24 59.35
C LEU A 88 -51.66 82.78 59.66
N HIS A 89 -50.70 81.91 60.03
CA HIS A 89 -50.96 80.48 60.27
C HIS A 89 -51.80 80.18 61.53
N GLN A 90 -52.75 79.26 61.41
CA GLN A 90 -53.12 78.27 62.42
C GLN A 90 -53.54 76.95 61.74
N PRO A 91 -53.41 75.79 62.41
CA PRO A 91 -53.40 74.49 61.73
C PRO A 91 -54.80 73.94 61.44
N HIS A 92 -55.22 73.97 60.16
CA HIS A 92 -56.36 73.18 59.73
C HIS A 92 -55.99 71.69 59.71
N LYS A 93 -56.62 70.95 60.63
CA LYS A 93 -56.69 69.49 60.71
C LYS A 93 -56.99 68.92 59.31
N MET A 94 -55.97 68.39 58.63
CA MET A 94 -56.07 68.01 57.23
C MET A 94 -57.09 66.87 57.05
N MET A 95 -58.25 67.21 56.46
CA MET A 95 -58.91 66.26 55.58
C MET A 95 -57.93 65.97 54.44
N ALA A 96 -57.76 64.69 54.08
CA ALA A 96 -56.87 64.33 52.98
C ALA A 96 -57.35 65.02 51.69
N ALA A 97 -56.50 65.86 51.09
CA ALA A 97 -56.77 66.44 49.79
C ALA A 97 -57.02 65.31 48.78
N PRO A 98 -57.95 65.48 47.81
CA PRO A 98 -58.23 64.44 46.83
C PRO A 98 -56.92 64.07 46.11
N GLN A 99 -56.54 62.80 46.22
CA GLN A 99 -55.37 62.27 45.52
C GLN A 99 -55.59 62.43 44.02
N ILE A 100 -54.53 62.80 43.31
CA ILE A 100 -54.51 62.70 41.85
C ILE A 100 -54.64 61.21 41.53
N LYS A 101 -55.60 60.84 40.68
CA LYS A 101 -55.70 59.46 40.23
C LYS A 101 -54.48 59.19 39.34
N LEU A 102 -53.64 58.24 39.76
CA LEU A 102 -52.92 57.44 38.78
C LEU A 102 -53.98 56.79 37.89
N ARG A 103 -53.88 56.92 36.58
CA ARG A 103 -54.83 56.28 35.66
C ARG A 103 -54.60 54.76 35.68
N THR A 104 -55.68 54.01 35.47
CA THR A 104 -55.67 52.57 35.78
C THR A 104 -55.09 51.76 34.64
N PHE A 105 -53.76 51.65 34.63
CA PHE A 105 -53.00 50.73 33.79
C PHE A 105 -53.48 49.30 33.90
N ALA A 106 -54.40 48.93 32.99
CA ALA A 106 -54.93 47.59 32.92
C ALA A 106 -53.89 46.65 32.29
N LYS A 107 -53.11 46.00 33.14
CA LYS A 107 -52.15 44.95 32.79
C LYS A 107 -52.90 43.68 32.38
N LEU A 108 -52.98 43.40 31.09
CA LEU A 108 -53.70 42.22 30.59
C LEU A 108 -52.87 40.93 30.67
N HIS A 109 -51.54 41.04 30.55
CA HIS A 109 -50.63 39.90 30.57
C HIS A 109 -49.46 40.12 31.54
N SER A 110 -49.32 39.21 32.50
CA SER A 110 -48.11 39.04 33.30
C SER A 110 -47.08 38.20 32.52
N GLU A 111 -45.92 38.79 32.23
CA GLU A 111 -44.76 38.16 31.59
C GLU A 111 -45.01 37.59 30.19
N VAL A 112 -44.72 38.39 29.15
CA VAL A 112 -44.80 37.94 27.75
C VAL A 112 -43.45 37.43 27.28
N SER A 113 -43.40 36.18 26.80
CA SER A 113 -42.17 35.58 26.26
C SER A 113 -41.80 36.18 24.90
N LEU A 114 -40.78 37.05 24.91
CA LEU A 114 -40.22 37.76 23.76
C LEU A 114 -39.70 36.89 22.60
N ASN A 115 -39.74 35.56 22.74
CA ASN A 115 -39.31 34.60 21.73
C ASN A 115 -40.44 34.15 20.79
N GLN A 116 -41.71 34.48 21.08
CA GLN A 116 -42.83 34.20 20.16
C GLN A 116 -42.96 35.27 19.06
N LEU A 117 -42.00 35.27 18.14
CA LEU A 117 -42.10 35.99 16.86
C LEU A 117 -43.02 35.23 15.89
N THR A 118 -44.31 35.15 16.23
CA THR A 118 -45.38 34.61 15.36
C THR A 118 -46.40 35.70 15.04
N SER A 119 -46.97 35.65 13.84
CA SER A 119 -47.75 36.73 13.22
C SER A 119 -49.16 36.97 13.80
N ASN A 120 -49.44 36.49 15.02
CA ASN A 120 -50.79 36.40 15.59
C ASN A 120 -50.94 37.08 16.96
N ARG A 121 -49.99 37.91 17.41
CA ARG A 121 -50.16 38.72 18.63
C ARG A 121 -51.12 39.88 18.42
N SER A 122 -51.87 40.25 19.45
CA SER A 122 -52.75 41.44 19.44
C SER A 122 -52.04 42.73 19.88
N TRP A 123 -50.85 42.62 20.48
CA TRP A 123 -50.12 43.71 21.12
C TRP A 123 -48.84 44.10 20.36
N PHE A 124 -48.36 45.32 20.59
CA PHE A 124 -47.29 45.95 19.80
C PHE A 124 -46.08 46.37 20.65
N TYR A 125 -44.92 46.53 20.02
CA TYR A 125 -43.81 47.34 20.55
C TYR A 125 -44.03 48.81 20.18
N ALA A 126 -43.47 49.76 20.94
CA ALA A 126 -43.67 51.19 20.69
C ALA A 126 -43.17 51.65 19.30
N ASN A 127 -42.09 51.07 18.78
CA ASN A 127 -41.58 51.36 17.43
C ASN A 127 -42.50 50.85 16.30
N GLU A 128 -43.34 49.86 16.58
CA GLU A 128 -44.33 49.35 15.61
C GLU A 128 -45.54 50.29 15.58
N ILE A 129 -45.95 50.80 16.74
CA ILE A 129 -47.02 51.82 16.85
C ILE A 129 -46.65 53.12 16.14
N THR A 130 -45.41 53.62 16.30
CA THR A 130 -44.95 54.82 15.57
C THR A 130 -44.87 54.59 14.06
N SER A 131 -44.54 53.37 13.63
CA SER A 131 -44.57 52.97 12.21
C SER A 131 -46.00 52.90 11.66
N ILE A 132 -46.95 52.32 12.42
CA ILE A 132 -48.37 52.23 12.03
C ILE A 132 -48.95 53.63 11.84
N TYR A 133 -48.79 54.53 12.81
CA TYR A 133 -49.25 55.92 12.71
C TYR A 133 -48.32 56.82 11.86
N ASN A 134 -47.42 56.22 11.06
CA ASN A 134 -46.61 56.90 10.06
C ASN A 134 -45.83 58.12 10.59
N PHE A 135 -45.22 58.00 11.77
CA PHE A 135 -44.43 59.07 12.38
C PHE A 135 -43.21 59.39 11.48
N PRO A 136 -42.90 60.67 11.22
CA PRO A 136 -41.71 61.05 10.45
C PRO A 136 -40.41 60.73 11.23
N THR A 137 -39.27 60.73 10.53
CA THR A 137 -37.97 60.56 11.19
C THR A 137 -37.57 61.80 12.00
N PRO A 138 -36.99 61.67 13.21
CA PRO A 138 -36.58 62.83 14.01
C PRO A 138 -35.48 63.68 13.35
N TYR A 139 -35.54 65.00 13.55
CA TYR A 139 -34.45 65.90 13.15
C TYR A 139 -33.18 65.68 13.98
N LEU A 140 -32.32 64.74 13.55
CA LEU A 140 -31.08 64.36 14.25
C LEU A 140 -30.09 65.52 14.47
N SER A 141 -30.27 66.66 13.80
CA SER A 141 -29.46 67.88 13.96
C SER A 141 -29.97 68.88 15.00
N ARG A 142 -31.19 68.72 15.54
CA ARG A 142 -31.82 69.67 16.48
C ARG A 142 -31.96 69.10 17.88
N LYS A 143 -31.70 69.93 18.89
CA LYS A 143 -31.85 69.58 20.30
C LYS A 143 -33.25 69.92 20.79
N VAL A 144 -33.92 68.92 21.38
CA VAL A 144 -35.31 69.01 21.85
C VAL A 144 -35.37 68.56 23.31
N THR A 145 -36.23 69.18 24.10
CA THR A 145 -36.45 68.81 25.50
C THR A 145 -37.93 68.55 25.74
N VAL A 146 -38.25 67.36 26.23
CA VAL A 146 -39.60 66.96 26.65
C VAL A 146 -39.59 66.78 28.17
N GLY A 147 -40.56 67.36 28.86
CA GLY A 147 -40.80 67.11 30.29
C GLY A 147 -41.85 66.03 30.50
N VAL A 148 -41.68 65.19 31.50
CA VAL A 148 -42.71 64.28 32.02
C VAL A 148 -43.12 64.80 33.40
N ILE A 149 -44.42 64.96 33.62
CA ILE A 149 -45.00 65.53 34.85
C ILE A 149 -45.64 64.40 35.67
N SER A 150 -45.02 64.04 36.80
CA SER A 150 -45.45 62.88 37.59
C SER A 150 -45.47 63.08 39.10
N PHE A 151 -46.29 62.29 39.76
CA PHE A 151 -46.70 62.45 41.17
C PHE A 151 -46.38 61.23 42.06
N GLY A 152 -45.42 60.38 41.66
CA GLY A 152 -44.98 59.24 42.47
C GLY A 152 -43.84 58.42 41.85
N GLY A 153 -43.44 57.37 42.55
CA GLY A 153 -42.50 56.35 42.06
C GLY A 153 -41.10 56.85 41.69
N GLY A 154 -40.59 56.31 40.58
CA GLY A 154 -39.32 56.70 39.97
C GLY A 154 -39.11 55.97 38.65
N LEU A 155 -37.85 55.80 38.24
CA LEU A 155 -37.42 54.89 37.17
C LEU A 155 -36.43 53.85 37.71
N TYR A 156 -36.50 52.63 37.19
CA TYR A 156 -35.53 51.58 37.46
C TYR A 156 -34.21 51.84 36.72
N GLY A 157 -33.12 51.98 37.49
CA GLY A 157 -31.76 52.03 36.96
C GLY A 157 -30.79 52.87 37.79
N LYS A 158 -29.60 53.09 37.24
CA LYS A 158 -28.49 53.82 37.87
C LYS A 158 -28.53 55.31 37.47
N VAL A 159 -28.93 56.15 38.42
CA VAL A 159 -28.94 57.62 38.28
C VAL A 159 -27.58 58.22 38.66
N SER A 160 -27.12 59.24 37.95
CA SER A 160 -25.91 60.00 38.26
C SER A 160 -26.15 61.06 39.35
N PRO A 161 -25.10 61.67 39.95
CA PRO A 161 -25.24 62.84 40.80
C PRO A 161 -25.86 64.07 40.10
N SER A 162 -25.92 64.08 38.77
CA SER A 162 -26.58 65.10 37.94
C SER A 162 -27.99 64.69 37.48
N GLY A 163 -28.59 63.67 38.10
CA GLY A 163 -29.95 63.19 37.80
C GLY A 163 -30.08 62.36 36.51
N ILE A 164 -28.99 62.13 35.77
CA ILE A 164 -29.02 61.42 34.48
C ILE A 164 -29.14 59.91 34.72
N LEU A 165 -30.13 59.26 34.11
CA LEU A 165 -30.28 57.80 34.11
C LEU A 165 -29.26 57.20 33.12
N THR A 166 -28.26 56.48 33.65
CA THR A 166 -27.10 56.00 32.88
C THR A 166 -27.18 54.55 32.42
N ASN A 167 -28.03 53.75 33.06
CA ASN A 167 -28.34 52.37 32.71
C ASN A 167 -29.62 51.95 33.45
N GLY A 168 -30.69 51.62 32.74
CA GLY A 168 -32.00 51.33 33.30
C GLY A 168 -32.93 50.67 32.30
N ASP A 169 -34.14 50.36 32.73
CA ASP A 169 -35.10 49.59 31.93
C ASP A 169 -35.43 50.29 30.60
N VAL A 170 -35.65 51.62 30.61
CA VAL A 170 -35.99 52.38 29.40
C VAL A 170 -34.94 52.27 28.28
N GLN A 171 -33.65 52.24 28.61
CA GLN A 171 -32.58 52.04 27.62
C GLN A 171 -32.52 50.58 27.11
N ALA A 172 -32.78 49.61 27.97
CA ALA A 172 -32.89 48.20 27.58
C ALA A 172 -34.12 47.95 26.68
N TYR A 173 -35.24 48.62 26.96
CA TYR A 173 -36.46 48.59 26.15
C TYR A 173 -36.24 49.15 24.74
N TRP A 174 -35.66 50.35 24.62
CA TRP A 174 -35.35 50.93 23.31
C TRP A 174 -34.41 50.02 22.50
N THR A 175 -33.40 49.42 23.15
CA THR A 175 -32.55 48.39 22.52
C THR A 175 -33.37 47.21 22.01
N LYS A 176 -34.32 46.70 22.80
CA LYS A 176 -35.17 45.55 22.42
C LYS A 176 -36.14 45.88 21.28
N CYS A 177 -36.63 47.12 21.23
CA CYS A 177 -37.46 47.66 20.15
C CYS A 177 -36.66 48.00 18.86
N GLY A 178 -35.37 47.64 18.80
CA GLY A 178 -34.53 47.85 17.62
C GLY A 178 -34.03 49.29 17.45
N ILE A 179 -34.25 50.18 18.43
CA ILE A 179 -33.74 51.56 18.40
C ILE A 179 -32.24 51.52 18.68
N PRO A 180 -31.37 52.00 17.76
CA PRO A 180 -29.93 51.99 17.95
C PRO A 180 -29.48 52.72 19.22
N ALA A 181 -28.47 52.20 19.92
CA ALA A 181 -27.98 52.79 21.16
C ALA A 181 -27.45 54.24 20.98
N ASN A 182 -26.96 54.58 19.79
CA ASN A 182 -26.56 55.94 19.42
C ASN A 182 -27.76 56.87 19.09
N ASN A 183 -28.99 56.38 19.20
CA ASN A 183 -30.24 57.14 19.06
C ASN A 183 -31.06 57.18 20.36
N HIS A 184 -30.54 56.65 21.47
CA HIS A 184 -31.24 56.69 22.76
C HIS A 184 -31.25 58.12 23.34
N PRO A 185 -32.42 58.65 23.74
CA PRO A 185 -32.51 59.93 24.43
C PRO A 185 -31.75 59.99 25.76
N THR A 186 -31.31 61.20 26.14
CA THR A 186 -30.80 61.46 27.49
C THR A 186 -31.97 61.59 28.46
N VAL A 187 -32.07 60.70 29.45
CA VAL A 187 -33.11 60.74 30.49
C VAL A 187 -32.56 61.37 31.76
N VAL A 188 -33.27 62.35 32.32
CA VAL A 188 -32.88 63.10 33.52
C VAL A 188 -34.04 63.13 34.51
N ILE A 189 -33.78 62.84 35.77
CA ILE A 189 -34.78 62.80 36.83
C ILE A 189 -34.57 64.00 37.75
N VAL A 190 -35.63 64.79 37.95
CA VAL A 190 -35.63 66.05 38.70
C VAL A 190 -36.71 65.97 39.79
N PRO A 191 -36.36 65.46 40.99
CA PRO A 191 -37.28 65.45 42.13
C PRO A 191 -37.46 66.86 42.71
N LEU A 192 -38.72 67.26 42.89
CA LEU A 192 -39.14 68.54 43.42
C LEU A 192 -40.10 68.33 44.60
N LEU A 193 -40.36 69.39 45.37
CA LEU A 193 -41.36 69.40 46.47
C LEU A 193 -41.16 68.29 47.52
N GLY A 194 -39.91 67.81 47.69
CA GLY A 194 -39.56 66.73 48.63
C GLY A 194 -39.68 65.31 48.07
N ALA A 195 -40.00 65.13 46.79
CA ALA A 195 -39.97 63.82 46.12
C ALA A 195 -38.55 63.25 46.02
N VAL A 196 -38.46 61.95 45.72
CA VAL A 196 -37.23 61.19 45.45
C VAL A 196 -37.50 60.18 44.33
N ASN A 197 -36.45 59.71 43.65
CA ASN A 197 -36.59 58.60 42.69
C ASN A 197 -36.73 57.26 43.45
N ALA A 198 -37.96 56.80 43.68
CA ALA A 198 -38.27 55.61 44.48
C ALA A 198 -39.09 54.58 43.67
N PRO A 199 -38.45 53.84 42.73
CA PRO A 199 -39.14 52.90 41.84
C PRO A 199 -39.69 51.68 42.61
N SER A 200 -40.92 51.79 43.12
CA SER A 200 -41.50 50.88 44.13
C SER A 200 -43.03 50.88 44.20
N ASP A 201 -43.70 51.74 43.42
CA ASP A 201 -45.15 51.92 43.38
C ASP A 201 -45.67 51.97 41.93
N SER A 202 -46.98 52.05 41.74
CA SER A 202 -47.60 52.12 40.40
C SER A 202 -47.35 53.43 39.63
N GLY A 203 -46.81 54.48 40.28
CA GLY A 203 -46.25 55.64 39.59
C GLY A 203 -44.96 55.30 38.85
N THR A 204 -44.31 54.18 39.20
CA THR A 204 -43.12 53.65 38.51
C THR A 204 -43.49 53.04 37.17
N ASP A 205 -44.62 52.31 37.07
CA ASP A 205 -45.19 51.83 35.80
C ASP A 205 -45.43 53.01 34.85
N GLU A 206 -46.15 54.02 35.32
CA GLU A 206 -46.47 55.29 34.61
C GLU A 206 -45.20 56.01 34.13
N ASN A 207 -44.26 56.31 35.03
CA ASN A 207 -43.00 56.99 34.68
C ASN A 207 -42.20 56.24 33.60
N THR A 208 -42.14 54.92 33.72
CA THR A 208 -41.35 54.07 32.81
C THR A 208 -41.99 54.06 31.42
N LEU A 209 -43.31 53.92 31.36
CA LEU A 209 -44.13 53.99 30.16
C LEU A 209 -44.06 55.36 29.47
N ASP A 210 -44.25 56.46 30.21
CA ASP A 210 -44.13 57.84 29.70
C ASP A 210 -42.78 58.03 28.99
N VAL A 211 -41.68 57.64 29.64
CA VAL A 211 -40.32 57.80 29.11
C VAL A 211 -40.07 56.87 27.93
N GLU A 212 -40.45 55.59 28.01
CA GLU A 212 -40.30 54.63 26.90
C GLU A 212 -41.00 55.11 25.63
N MET A 213 -42.26 55.58 25.75
CA MET A 213 -43.06 56.04 24.61
C MET A 213 -42.52 57.35 24.00
N ILE A 214 -42.06 58.31 24.81
CA ILE A 214 -41.43 59.54 24.29
C ILE A 214 -40.18 59.19 23.47
N GLY A 215 -39.33 58.30 23.98
CA GLY A 215 -38.10 57.91 23.30
C GLY A 215 -38.31 57.01 22.08
N ALA A 216 -39.39 56.24 22.04
CA ALA A 216 -39.81 55.51 20.84
C ALA A 216 -40.47 56.41 19.79
N GLY A 217 -41.21 57.44 20.23
CA GLY A 217 -41.79 58.49 19.38
C GLY A 217 -40.75 59.43 18.77
N CYS A 218 -39.60 59.62 19.44
CA CYS A 218 -38.47 60.42 18.96
C CYS A 218 -37.11 59.75 19.27
N PRO A 219 -36.70 58.73 18.48
CA PRO A 219 -35.42 58.04 18.64
C PRO A 219 -34.25 58.91 18.13
N SER A 220 -33.83 59.89 18.93
CA SER A 220 -32.77 60.86 18.63
C SER A 220 -31.80 61.04 19.80
N PRO A 221 -30.46 61.07 19.57
CA PRO A 221 -29.49 61.36 20.63
C PRO A 221 -29.52 62.83 21.08
N ASN A 222 -30.20 63.70 20.33
CA ASN A 222 -30.40 65.11 20.66
C ASN A 222 -31.73 65.37 21.39
N LEU A 223 -32.51 64.32 21.72
CA LEU A 223 -33.63 64.41 22.64
C LEU A 223 -33.14 64.31 24.10
N THR A 224 -33.62 65.23 24.95
CA THR A 224 -33.57 65.08 26.41
C THR A 224 -34.98 64.92 26.98
N ILE A 225 -35.18 63.89 27.79
CA ILE A 225 -36.44 63.63 28.51
C ILE A 225 -36.19 63.94 29.99
N ILE A 226 -36.98 64.85 30.56
CA ILE A 226 -36.84 65.31 31.94
C ILE A 226 -38.06 64.88 32.75
N LEU A 227 -37.87 63.89 33.63
CA LEU A 227 -38.91 63.41 34.55
C LEU A 227 -38.94 64.31 35.80
N TYR A 228 -39.94 65.19 35.88
CA TYR A 228 -40.21 66.02 37.04
C TYR A 228 -41.12 65.27 38.01
N LEU A 229 -40.61 64.98 39.22
CA LEU A 229 -41.35 64.24 40.26
C LEU A 229 -41.82 65.17 41.39
N ALA A 230 -43.06 65.01 41.82
CA ALA A 230 -43.59 65.57 43.08
C ALA A 230 -44.32 64.48 43.90
N PRO A 231 -44.65 64.72 45.18
CA PRO A 231 -45.58 63.87 45.93
C PRO A 231 -47.03 63.93 45.36
N ASN A 232 -47.83 62.88 45.55
CA ASN A 232 -49.23 62.88 45.12
C ASN A 232 -50.11 63.79 46.00
N ALA A 233 -50.41 64.99 45.47
CA ALA A 233 -51.44 65.88 45.95
C ALA A 233 -51.91 66.78 44.79
N ILE A 234 -53.22 67.03 44.69
CA ILE A 234 -53.80 67.88 43.63
C ILE A 234 -53.16 69.28 43.58
N ASP A 235 -52.79 69.83 44.74
CA ASP A 235 -52.14 71.14 44.89
C ASP A 235 -50.73 71.18 44.25
N ASN A 236 -50.08 70.03 44.04
CA ASN A 236 -48.75 69.96 43.42
C ASN A 236 -48.78 70.09 41.89
N PHE A 237 -49.92 69.97 41.23
CA PHE A 237 -50.03 70.11 39.76
C PHE A 237 -49.48 71.46 39.27
N GLN A 238 -49.94 72.55 39.91
CA GLN A 238 -49.57 73.91 39.53
C GLN A 238 -48.06 74.18 39.72
N PRO A 239 -47.45 73.98 40.90
CA PRO A 239 -46.02 74.26 41.10
C PRO A 239 -45.12 73.32 40.29
N LEU A 240 -45.51 72.06 40.04
CA LEU A 240 -44.70 71.13 39.25
C LEU A 240 -44.64 71.55 37.77
N ILE A 241 -45.80 71.81 37.14
CA ILE A 241 -45.88 72.29 35.75
C ILE A 241 -45.26 73.69 35.64
N HIS A 242 -45.48 74.57 36.62
CA HIS A 242 -44.86 75.89 36.66
C HIS A 242 -43.34 75.79 36.69
N SER A 243 -42.75 74.96 37.55
CA SER A 243 -41.30 74.76 37.60
C SER A 243 -40.76 74.24 36.27
N ALA A 244 -41.41 73.24 35.66
CA ALA A 244 -41.00 72.72 34.35
C ALA A 244 -40.96 73.80 33.25
N ILE A 245 -41.90 74.76 33.22
CA ILE A 245 -41.95 75.83 32.20
C ILE A 245 -41.25 77.15 32.59
N THR A 246 -40.53 77.19 33.72
CA THR A 246 -39.85 78.41 34.23
C THR A 246 -38.43 78.18 34.75
N THR A 247 -38.08 76.95 35.16
CA THR A 247 -36.84 76.61 35.85
C THR A 247 -35.98 75.73 34.94
N PRO A 248 -34.95 76.26 34.27
CA PRO A 248 -34.09 75.46 33.41
C PRO A 248 -33.28 74.43 34.20
N VAL A 249 -33.11 73.24 33.62
CA VAL A 249 -32.36 72.11 34.20
C VAL A 249 -30.97 72.05 33.55
N SER A 250 -29.92 71.93 34.36
CA SER A 250 -28.54 71.85 33.88
C SER A 250 -28.13 70.40 33.58
N VAL A 251 -27.90 70.08 32.31
CA VAL A 251 -27.59 68.73 31.83
C VAL A 251 -26.34 68.81 30.96
N ASN A 252 -25.26 68.13 31.36
CA ASN A 252 -23.97 68.11 30.64
C ASN A 252 -23.42 69.51 30.26
N GLY A 253 -23.66 70.51 31.11
CA GLY A 253 -23.27 71.91 30.89
C GLY A 253 -24.24 72.73 30.02
N GLN A 254 -25.35 72.15 29.57
CA GLN A 254 -26.42 72.85 28.86
C GLN A 254 -27.56 73.22 29.81
N SER A 255 -28.09 74.43 29.66
CA SER A 255 -29.33 74.86 30.32
C SER A 255 -30.52 74.49 29.43
N LEU A 256 -31.40 73.60 29.90
CA LEU A 256 -32.51 73.05 29.13
C LEU A 256 -33.86 73.44 29.73
N THR A 257 -34.84 73.72 28.88
CA THR A 257 -36.24 73.95 29.28
C THR A 257 -37.15 73.20 28.29
N PRO A 258 -38.12 72.40 28.76
CA PRO A 258 -39.05 71.71 27.88
C PRO A 258 -39.83 72.64 26.94
N THR A 259 -39.89 72.28 25.66
CA THR A 259 -40.85 72.87 24.69
C THR A 259 -42.13 72.04 24.60
N ILE A 260 -42.13 70.83 25.17
CA ILE A 260 -43.24 69.89 25.18
C ILE A 260 -43.31 69.23 26.56
N LEU A 261 -44.51 68.97 27.09
CA LEU A 261 -44.74 68.19 28.31
C LEU A 261 -45.68 67.00 28.03
N SER A 262 -45.42 65.84 28.64
CA SER A 262 -46.40 64.76 28.84
C SER A 262 -46.99 64.85 30.25
N VAL A 263 -48.30 64.65 30.36
CA VAL A 263 -49.05 64.60 31.62
C VAL A 263 -50.07 63.46 31.56
N SER A 264 -49.64 62.27 31.95
CA SER A 264 -50.50 61.08 31.98
C SER A 264 -51.43 61.03 33.22
N TRP A 265 -51.15 61.88 34.23
CA TRP A 265 -51.92 62.03 35.46
C TRP A 265 -53.09 63.02 35.33
N ALA A 266 -54.22 62.73 35.99
CA ALA A 266 -55.39 63.62 36.03
C ALA A 266 -56.32 63.37 37.23
N ALA A 267 -57.32 64.22 37.40
CA ALA A 267 -58.51 63.93 38.20
C ALA A 267 -59.76 64.54 37.54
N SER A 268 -60.91 64.60 38.25
CA SER A 268 -62.14 65.17 37.69
C SER A 268 -62.02 66.67 37.49
N GLU A 269 -62.55 67.22 36.39
CA GLU A 269 -62.59 68.68 36.16
C GLU A 269 -63.42 69.44 37.20
N MET A 270 -64.25 68.75 37.99
CA MET A 270 -65.08 69.34 39.04
C MET A 270 -64.30 69.72 40.32
N TYR A 271 -63.00 69.39 40.40
CA TYR A 271 -62.14 69.76 41.52
C TYR A 271 -61.51 71.16 41.35
N SER A 272 -61.02 71.73 42.45
CA SER A 272 -60.24 72.97 42.42
C SER A 272 -58.77 72.68 42.16
N TYR A 273 -58.16 73.40 41.20
CA TYR A 273 -56.74 73.29 40.83
C TYR A 273 -56.01 74.64 40.94
N GLY A 274 -56.56 75.58 41.71
CA GLY A 274 -55.99 76.91 41.93
C GLY A 274 -55.69 77.65 40.62
N THR A 275 -54.43 78.06 40.44
CA THR A 275 -53.94 78.80 39.27
C THR A 275 -53.33 77.90 38.18
N LEU A 276 -53.65 76.59 38.15
CA LEU A 276 -53.14 75.70 37.11
C LEU A 276 -53.57 76.16 35.71
N GLU A 277 -54.82 76.54 35.48
CA GLU A 277 -55.28 76.96 34.15
C GLU A 277 -54.51 78.19 33.63
N THR A 278 -54.21 79.15 34.51
CA THR A 278 -53.33 80.30 34.18
C THR A 278 -51.91 79.86 33.81
N THR A 279 -51.44 78.77 34.42
CA THR A 279 -50.12 78.17 34.13
C THR A 279 -50.12 77.42 32.79
N LEU A 280 -51.19 76.68 32.48
CA LEU A 280 -51.40 76.03 31.17
C LEU A 280 -51.52 77.06 30.04
N ALA A 281 -52.33 78.12 30.24
CA ALA A 281 -52.43 79.24 29.31
C ALA A 281 -51.07 79.96 29.10
N SER A 282 -50.27 80.12 30.16
CA SER A 282 -48.91 80.66 30.04
C SER A 282 -47.97 79.73 29.26
N ALA A 283 -48.12 78.41 29.37
CA ALA A 283 -47.37 77.45 28.58
C ALA A 283 -47.76 77.52 27.09
N ALA A 284 -49.05 77.46 26.78
CA ALA A 284 -49.56 77.57 25.41
C ALA A 284 -49.15 78.90 24.74
N ALA A 285 -49.19 80.02 25.48
CA ALA A 285 -48.72 81.33 25.01
C ALA A 285 -47.20 81.42 24.78
N LYS A 286 -46.40 80.56 25.42
CA LYS A 286 -44.96 80.37 25.14
C LYS A 286 -44.70 79.40 23.98
N GLY A 287 -45.74 78.83 23.37
CA GLY A 287 -45.63 77.79 22.35
C GLY A 287 -45.34 76.39 22.91
N ILE A 288 -45.42 76.20 24.23
CA ILE A 288 -45.16 74.91 24.88
C ILE A 288 -46.39 74.00 24.70
N ASN A 289 -46.17 72.82 24.13
CA ASN A 289 -47.23 71.83 23.91
C ASN A 289 -47.37 70.91 25.12
N ILE A 290 -48.53 70.90 25.78
CA ILE A 290 -48.82 69.99 26.90
C ILE A 290 -49.76 68.90 26.40
N CYS A 291 -49.31 67.66 26.39
CA CYS A 291 -50.04 66.48 25.96
C CYS A 291 -50.61 65.80 27.21
N VAL A 292 -51.93 65.56 27.27
CA VAL A 292 -52.61 65.11 28.49
C VAL A 292 -53.52 63.92 28.20
N ALA A 293 -53.34 62.82 28.93
CA ALA A 293 -54.18 61.64 28.83
C ALA A 293 -55.63 61.97 29.16
N SER A 294 -56.58 61.73 28.25
CA SER A 294 -57.97 62.17 28.40
C SER A 294 -58.76 61.30 29.37
N GLY A 295 -58.50 60.00 29.45
CA GLY A 295 -58.97 59.12 30.52
C GLY A 295 -59.17 57.66 30.16
N ASP A 296 -59.33 56.85 31.21
CA ASP A 296 -59.31 55.37 31.17
C ASP A 296 -60.58 54.77 31.81
N ASN A 297 -61.58 55.60 32.11
CA ASN A 297 -62.83 55.20 32.75
C ASN A 297 -64.06 55.71 31.97
N GLY A 298 -63.93 55.80 30.64
CA GLY A 298 -64.97 56.18 29.69
C GLY A 298 -65.45 57.62 29.85
N SER A 299 -66.66 57.88 29.36
CA SER A 299 -67.31 59.20 29.37
C SER A 299 -67.60 59.77 30.77
N SER A 300 -67.43 59.00 31.85
CA SER A 300 -67.84 59.37 33.22
C SER A 300 -66.73 59.45 34.26
N ASP A 301 -65.45 59.25 33.93
CA ASP A 301 -64.32 59.22 34.88
C ASP A 301 -64.57 58.27 36.10
N GLY A 302 -65.34 57.20 35.90
CA GLY A 302 -65.75 56.29 36.97
C GLY A 302 -66.79 56.86 37.96
N SER A 303 -67.42 58.01 37.67
CA SER A 303 -68.48 58.62 38.49
C SER A 303 -69.88 58.00 38.29
N GLY A 304 -69.99 56.95 37.48
CA GLY A 304 -71.24 56.23 37.19
C GLY A 304 -71.96 56.79 35.96
N ASN A 305 -73.24 57.14 36.10
CA ASN A 305 -74.12 57.49 34.99
C ASN A 305 -74.05 58.98 34.57
N SER A 306 -73.18 59.80 35.16
CA SER A 306 -72.99 61.20 34.77
C SER A 306 -71.73 61.35 33.93
N THR A 307 -71.83 61.96 32.75
CA THR A 307 -70.63 62.28 31.97
C THR A 307 -69.80 63.34 32.68
N THR A 308 -68.47 63.24 32.66
CA THR A 308 -67.58 64.29 33.19
C THR A 308 -66.22 64.17 32.55
N CYS A 309 -65.59 65.31 32.22
CA CYS A 309 -64.25 65.28 31.67
C CYS A 309 -63.19 65.26 32.78
N ASN A 310 -62.00 64.76 32.46
CA ASN A 310 -60.82 64.89 33.31
C ASN A 310 -60.12 66.23 33.08
N TYR A 311 -59.42 66.71 34.10
CA TYR A 311 -58.52 67.86 34.05
C TYR A 311 -57.12 67.41 34.51
N PRO A 312 -56.01 67.84 33.86
CA PRO A 312 -55.90 68.98 32.95
C PRO A 312 -56.46 68.82 31.52
N SER A 313 -56.84 67.63 31.06
CA SER A 313 -57.25 67.39 29.65
C SER A 313 -58.41 68.25 29.13
N SER A 314 -59.38 68.62 29.98
CA SER A 314 -60.50 69.48 29.57
C SER A 314 -60.14 70.96 29.42
N SER A 315 -58.91 71.36 29.80
CA SER A 315 -58.38 72.69 29.50
C SER A 315 -58.35 72.95 27.99
N PRO A 316 -58.66 74.18 27.53
CA PRO A 316 -58.46 74.60 26.13
C PRO A 316 -56.99 74.90 25.80
N ASN A 317 -56.08 74.84 26.78
CA ASN A 317 -54.65 75.17 26.62
C ASN A 317 -53.74 73.93 26.60
N VAL A 318 -54.32 72.73 26.38
CA VAL A 318 -53.60 71.45 26.28
C VAL A 318 -54.13 70.60 25.12
N ILE A 319 -53.33 69.64 24.66
CA ILE A 319 -53.75 68.60 23.72
C ILE A 319 -54.33 67.44 24.53
N ALA A 320 -55.62 67.16 24.38
CA ALA A 320 -56.27 66.03 25.01
C ALA A 320 -56.08 64.76 24.16
N CYS A 321 -55.44 63.75 24.74
CA CYS A 321 -55.01 62.52 24.08
C CYS A 321 -55.95 61.36 24.43
N GLY A 322 -56.80 60.95 23.49
CA GLY A 322 -57.79 59.88 23.62
C GLY A 322 -57.32 58.50 23.17
N GLY A 323 -58.21 57.51 23.28
CA GLY A 323 -57.89 56.09 23.15
C GLY A 323 -58.68 55.32 22.11
N THR A 324 -57.98 54.52 21.30
CA THR A 324 -58.56 53.56 20.35
C THR A 324 -58.19 52.11 20.69
N SER A 325 -58.92 51.16 20.09
CA SER A 325 -58.57 49.74 20.02
C SER A 325 -58.10 49.43 18.60
N LEU A 326 -56.88 48.90 18.44
CA LEU A 326 -56.18 48.83 17.15
C LEU A 326 -55.81 47.40 16.75
N LYS A 327 -56.35 46.90 15.65
CA LYS A 327 -55.92 45.66 15.00
C LYS A 327 -55.26 45.98 13.65
N CYS A 328 -53.94 45.91 13.62
CA CYS A 328 -53.12 46.24 12.45
C CYS A 328 -52.18 45.07 12.09
N PRO A 329 -52.64 44.07 11.30
CA PRO A 329 -51.90 42.82 11.09
C PRO A 329 -50.69 42.95 10.16
N SER A 330 -50.64 43.99 9.33
CA SER A 330 -49.53 44.35 8.43
C SER A 330 -48.49 45.26 9.08
N LEU A 331 -48.72 45.72 10.32
CA LEU A 331 -47.95 46.79 11.00
C LEU A 331 -47.85 48.09 10.16
N THR A 332 -48.79 48.32 9.24
CA THR A 332 -48.90 49.48 8.35
C THR A 332 -50.35 49.92 8.31
N TYR A 333 -50.65 51.22 8.39
CA TYR A 333 -52.05 51.67 8.31
C TYR A 333 -52.58 51.52 6.87
N ASP A 334 -53.36 50.46 6.64
CA ASP A 334 -53.85 50.07 5.32
C ASP A 334 -55.30 49.52 5.37
N GLY A 335 -55.81 49.01 4.24
CA GLY A 335 -57.18 48.48 4.13
C GLY A 335 -57.48 47.23 4.95
N SER A 336 -56.51 46.66 5.67
CA SER A 336 -56.67 45.58 6.66
C SER A 336 -56.67 46.07 8.11
N THR A 337 -56.32 47.33 8.35
CA THR A 337 -56.34 47.95 9.68
C THR A 337 -57.78 48.17 10.15
N ILE A 338 -58.07 47.73 11.37
CA ILE A 338 -59.34 48.00 12.05
C ILE A 338 -59.00 48.80 13.30
N GLU A 339 -59.46 50.04 13.37
CA GLU A 339 -59.34 50.91 14.55
C GLU A 339 -60.72 51.39 14.99
N THR A 340 -61.01 51.29 16.28
CA THR A 340 -62.32 51.63 16.88
C THR A 340 -62.12 52.42 18.18
N THR A 341 -63.17 53.07 18.68
CA THR A 341 -63.13 53.69 20.03
C THR A 341 -62.80 52.64 21.09
N TRP A 342 -61.77 52.88 21.91
CA TRP A 342 -61.60 52.10 23.14
C TRP A 342 -62.67 52.51 24.15
N SER A 343 -63.40 51.55 24.72
CA SER A 343 -64.49 51.84 25.65
C SER A 343 -64.04 52.48 26.97
N GLY A 344 -62.76 52.37 27.31
CA GLY A 344 -62.14 53.12 28.42
C GLY A 344 -61.82 54.59 28.11
N SER A 345 -61.79 55.01 26.82
CA SER A 345 -61.32 56.34 26.40
C SER A 345 -62.08 57.49 27.06
N GLY A 346 -61.38 58.35 27.78
CA GLY A 346 -61.92 59.60 28.30
C GLY A 346 -62.30 60.53 27.15
N GLY A 347 -63.56 60.92 27.11
CA GLY A 347 -64.09 61.75 26.03
C GLY A 347 -65.46 62.29 26.40
N GLY A 348 -65.75 63.51 25.96
CA GLY A 348 -66.99 64.20 26.28
C GLY A 348 -66.90 65.71 26.22
N ILE A 349 -67.88 66.36 26.85
CA ILE A 349 -68.06 67.81 26.82
C ILE A 349 -67.75 68.37 28.22
N SER A 350 -66.80 69.30 28.30
CA SER A 350 -66.37 69.90 29.58
C SER A 350 -67.51 70.67 30.24
N LYS A 351 -67.71 70.47 31.54
CA LYS A 351 -68.66 71.25 32.35
C LYS A 351 -68.13 72.63 32.73
N ILE A 352 -66.81 72.82 32.70
CA ILE A 352 -66.11 74.01 33.23
C ILE A 352 -65.65 74.95 32.10
N TYR A 353 -65.09 74.41 31.03
CA TYR A 353 -64.43 75.20 30.00
C TYR A 353 -65.33 75.46 28.78
N GLY A 354 -65.48 76.74 28.45
CA GLY A 354 -66.16 77.17 27.22
C GLY A 354 -65.41 76.74 25.96
N LYS A 355 -66.12 76.66 24.82
CA LYS A 355 -65.55 76.19 23.56
C LYS A 355 -64.44 77.13 23.07
N PRO A 356 -63.19 76.65 22.88
CA PRO A 356 -62.13 77.48 22.34
C PRO A 356 -62.38 77.85 20.88
N SER A 357 -61.79 78.96 20.42
CA SER A 357 -61.97 79.48 19.06
C SER A 357 -61.56 78.47 17.96
N TYR A 358 -60.59 77.60 18.24
CA TYR A 358 -60.18 76.55 17.31
C TYR A 358 -61.23 75.42 17.16
N GLN A 359 -62.09 75.20 18.16
CA GLN A 359 -63.26 74.30 18.07
C GLN A 359 -64.51 75.00 17.52
N SER A 360 -64.40 76.19 16.91
CA SER A 360 -65.54 76.97 16.41
C SER A 360 -66.44 76.21 15.42
N SER A 361 -65.86 75.31 14.62
CA SER A 361 -66.56 74.42 13.68
C SER A 361 -67.42 73.33 14.35
N LEU A 362 -67.17 73.01 15.63
CA LEU A 362 -67.90 71.99 16.37
C LEU A 362 -69.23 72.53 16.94
N SER A 363 -70.22 71.66 17.09
CA SER A 363 -71.49 72.02 17.74
C SER A 363 -71.37 72.22 19.26
N GLY A 364 -72.25 73.03 19.83
CA GLY A 364 -72.26 73.36 21.26
C GLY A 364 -71.34 74.52 21.65
N ASN A 365 -71.28 74.80 22.96
CA ASN A 365 -70.67 76.00 23.55
C ASN A 365 -69.53 75.72 24.55
N HIS A 366 -69.15 74.45 24.72
CA HIS A 366 -68.15 73.98 25.69
C HIS A 366 -66.98 73.25 24.99
N ARG A 367 -65.83 73.15 25.66
CA ARG A 367 -64.63 72.44 25.19
C ARG A 367 -64.92 70.94 25.11
N LYS A 368 -64.74 70.34 23.94
CA LYS A 368 -64.92 68.90 23.68
C LYS A 368 -63.58 68.18 23.76
N ILE A 369 -63.52 66.98 24.34
CA ILE A 369 -62.33 66.11 24.40
C ILE A 369 -62.66 64.71 23.85
N PRO A 370 -61.67 63.96 23.33
CA PRO A 370 -60.26 64.33 23.14
C PRO A 370 -60.05 65.28 21.94
N ASP A 371 -58.81 65.70 21.69
CA ASP A 371 -58.43 66.41 20.47
C ASP A 371 -58.00 65.42 19.37
N ILE A 372 -57.16 64.45 19.73
CA ILE A 372 -56.65 63.35 18.89
C ILE A 372 -56.53 62.09 19.74
N SER A 373 -56.55 60.92 19.12
CA SER A 373 -56.45 59.62 19.83
C SER A 373 -55.41 58.70 19.21
N LEU A 374 -54.89 57.73 19.96
CA LEU A 374 -54.10 56.59 19.43
C LEU A 374 -54.43 55.32 20.23
N ASN A 375 -53.86 54.19 19.83
CA ASN A 375 -54.07 52.89 20.48
C ASN A 375 -53.82 52.96 21.99
N ALA A 376 -54.86 52.61 22.75
CA ALA A 376 -54.90 52.65 24.20
C ALA A 376 -55.59 51.42 24.82
N ASP A 377 -56.28 50.59 24.04
CA ASP A 377 -56.94 49.39 24.57
C ASP A 377 -55.92 48.34 25.04
N PRO A 378 -55.95 47.89 26.32
CA PRO A 378 -55.10 46.82 26.81
C PRO A 378 -55.14 45.52 25.99
N ASN A 379 -56.28 45.21 25.35
CA ASN A 379 -56.44 44.02 24.50
C ASN A 379 -55.61 44.10 23.22
N THR A 380 -55.34 45.32 22.75
CA THR A 380 -54.43 45.63 21.64
C THR A 380 -53.19 46.39 22.13
N GLY A 381 -52.82 46.17 23.39
CA GLY A 381 -51.94 47.05 24.15
C GLY A 381 -50.48 47.12 23.65
N ILE A 382 -49.70 47.92 24.36
CA ILE A 382 -48.27 48.11 24.07
C ILE A 382 -47.46 47.43 25.17
N SER A 383 -46.38 46.74 24.81
CA SER A 383 -45.45 46.15 25.78
C SER A 383 -44.52 47.23 26.34
N ILE A 384 -44.26 47.20 27.66
CA ILE A 384 -43.22 48.00 28.34
C ILE A 384 -42.24 47.09 29.09
N LEU A 385 -41.07 47.61 29.49
CA LEU A 385 -40.13 46.90 30.37
C LEU A 385 -40.15 47.48 31.78
N LEU A 386 -40.50 46.67 32.78
CA LEU A 386 -40.62 47.09 34.17
C LEU A 386 -39.97 46.11 35.14
N GLY A 387 -38.99 46.58 35.92
CA GLY A 387 -38.22 45.76 36.85
C GLY A 387 -37.44 44.65 36.15
N GLY A 388 -37.00 44.89 34.91
CA GLY A 388 -36.41 43.88 34.02
C GLY A 388 -37.39 42.86 33.42
N SER A 389 -38.71 42.97 33.65
CA SER A 389 -39.74 42.07 33.11
C SER A 389 -40.68 42.75 32.11
N TYR A 390 -41.04 42.07 31.02
CA TYR A 390 -41.93 42.61 29.98
C TYR A 390 -43.40 42.31 30.28
N ALA A 391 -44.26 43.32 30.17
CA ALA A 391 -45.71 43.19 30.30
C ALA A 391 -46.46 44.10 29.33
N VAL A 392 -47.69 43.73 28.99
CA VAL A 392 -48.56 44.48 28.06
C VAL A 392 -49.63 45.23 28.85
N TYR A 393 -49.77 46.51 28.53
CA TYR A 393 -50.70 47.45 29.17
C TYR A 393 -51.48 48.25 28.12
N GLY A 394 -52.53 48.92 28.57
CA GLY A 394 -53.21 50.01 27.85
C GLY A 394 -53.48 51.20 28.79
N GLY A 395 -54.18 52.20 28.27
CA GLY A 395 -54.46 53.49 28.91
C GLY A 395 -54.18 54.65 27.97
N THR A 396 -54.94 55.75 28.07
CA THR A 396 -54.67 57.01 27.36
C THR A 396 -53.35 57.66 27.78
N SER A 397 -52.79 57.23 28.92
CA SER A 397 -51.41 57.46 29.32
C SER A 397 -50.36 56.90 28.36
N PHE A 398 -50.67 56.01 27.41
CA PHE A 398 -49.77 55.73 26.28
C PHE A 398 -49.75 56.85 25.24
N VAL A 399 -50.86 57.55 25.08
CA VAL A 399 -51.08 58.47 23.95
C VAL A 399 -50.49 59.84 24.22
N ALA A 400 -50.59 60.36 25.45
CA ALA A 400 -49.94 61.60 25.86
C ALA A 400 -48.40 61.62 25.63
N PRO A 401 -47.62 60.63 26.11
CA PRO A 401 -46.17 60.60 25.88
C PRO A 401 -45.80 60.27 24.44
N LEU A 402 -46.57 59.42 23.76
CA LEU A 402 -46.33 59.08 22.37
C LEU A 402 -46.56 60.29 21.44
N ILE A 403 -47.59 61.10 21.70
CA ILE A 403 -47.79 62.39 21.05
C ILE A 403 -46.70 63.40 21.46
N ALA A 404 -46.26 63.43 22.72
CA ALA A 404 -45.13 64.26 23.11
C ALA A 404 -43.82 63.88 22.36
N GLY A 405 -43.61 62.59 22.11
CA GLY A 405 -42.56 62.07 21.23
C GLY A 405 -42.73 62.52 19.77
N TYR A 406 -43.92 62.37 19.18
CA TYR A 406 -44.23 62.88 17.84
C TYR A 406 -43.95 64.39 17.69
N LEU A 407 -44.37 65.19 18.68
CA LEU A 407 -44.11 66.63 18.70
C LEU A 407 -42.63 66.95 18.85
N ALA A 408 -41.86 66.12 19.56
CA ALA A 408 -40.42 66.27 19.67
C ALA A 408 -39.71 65.95 18.35
N THR A 409 -40.15 64.90 17.66
CA THR A 409 -39.69 64.50 16.33
C THR A 409 -39.83 65.63 15.31
N ILE A 410 -40.98 66.32 15.28
CA ILE A 410 -41.21 67.47 14.39
C ILE A 410 -40.68 68.81 14.95
N ASN A 411 -40.06 68.81 16.14
CA ASN A 411 -39.58 70.01 16.84
C ASN A 411 -40.69 71.08 17.00
N ALA A 412 -41.87 70.69 17.50
CA ALA A 412 -42.98 71.61 17.71
C ALA A 412 -42.67 72.65 18.81
N SER A 413 -42.65 73.93 18.43
CA SER A 413 -42.37 75.08 19.31
C SER A 413 -43.51 76.12 19.34
N THR A 414 -44.70 75.70 18.93
CA THR A 414 -45.94 76.50 18.89
C THR A 414 -47.08 75.60 19.36
N PHE A 415 -48.03 76.12 20.14
CA PHE A 415 -49.18 75.34 20.61
C PHE A 415 -50.08 74.91 19.44
N ILE A 416 -50.25 73.59 19.23
CA ILE A 416 -50.75 73.07 17.95
C ILE A 416 -52.26 72.98 17.79
N ASN A 417 -53.09 73.09 18.84
CA ASN A 417 -54.53 72.87 18.71
C ASN A 417 -55.20 73.75 17.61
N PRO A 418 -54.88 75.05 17.46
CA PRO A 418 -55.38 75.85 16.33
C PRO A 418 -55.05 75.30 14.94
N LEU A 419 -53.94 74.59 14.80
CA LEU A 419 -53.50 73.95 13.56
C LEU A 419 -54.13 72.55 13.39
N LEU A 420 -54.34 71.80 14.48
CA LEU A 420 -55.04 70.50 14.45
C LEU A 420 -56.45 70.63 13.87
N TYR A 421 -57.26 71.57 14.38
CA TYR A 421 -58.64 71.77 13.95
C TYR A 421 -58.80 72.48 12.59
N THR A 422 -57.69 72.85 11.95
CA THR A 422 -57.66 73.36 10.57
C THR A 422 -56.96 72.42 9.59
N ALA A 423 -56.44 71.27 10.07
CA ALA A 423 -55.73 70.32 9.24
C ALA A 423 -56.63 69.63 8.19
N PRO A 424 -56.11 69.33 6.97
CA PRO A 424 -56.81 68.55 5.95
C PRO A 424 -57.24 67.17 6.47
N TYR A 425 -58.51 67.08 6.88
CA TYR A 425 -59.02 66.01 7.74
C TYR A 425 -58.71 64.60 7.21
N GLY A 426 -59.17 64.29 6.00
CA GLY A 426 -59.01 62.98 5.35
C GLY A 426 -57.61 62.63 4.84
N THR A 427 -56.57 63.41 5.20
CA THR A 427 -55.17 63.04 4.97
C THR A 427 -54.33 63.09 6.24
N CYS A 428 -54.64 63.99 7.17
CA CYS A 428 -53.90 64.14 8.43
C CYS A 428 -54.40 63.22 9.55
N PHE A 429 -55.63 62.71 9.45
CA PHE A 429 -56.24 61.80 10.43
C PHE A 429 -56.87 60.57 9.78
N HIS A 430 -56.96 59.49 10.55
CA HIS A 430 -57.80 58.33 10.27
C HIS A 430 -59.08 58.47 11.11
N ASP A 431 -60.23 58.55 10.42
CA ASP A 431 -61.55 58.80 11.00
C ASP A 431 -62.07 57.55 11.72
N ILE A 432 -62.36 57.66 13.03
CA ILE A 432 -62.78 56.53 13.87
C ILE A 432 -64.30 56.49 13.92
N VAL A 433 -64.88 55.78 12.96
CA VAL A 433 -66.34 55.78 12.70
C VAL A 433 -67.15 54.73 13.46
N SER A 434 -66.53 53.96 14.37
CA SER A 434 -67.24 52.95 15.16
C SER A 434 -66.68 52.73 16.58
N GLY A 435 -67.59 52.39 17.50
CA GLY A 435 -67.30 52.21 18.92
C GLY A 435 -67.98 53.27 19.82
N SER A 436 -67.76 53.16 21.13
CA SER A 436 -68.34 54.05 22.14
C SER A 436 -67.54 53.99 23.43
N ASN A 437 -67.39 55.13 24.11
CA ASN A 437 -66.85 55.23 25.47
C ASN A 437 -67.92 55.26 26.57
N GLY A 438 -69.13 54.76 26.28
CA GLY A 438 -70.27 54.74 27.19
C GLY A 438 -71.39 55.68 26.75
N SER A 439 -71.28 56.97 27.06
CA SER A 439 -72.34 57.96 26.79
C SER A 439 -72.25 58.63 25.41
N TYR A 440 -71.09 58.55 24.76
CA TYR A 440 -70.86 59.09 23.42
C TYR A 440 -70.56 57.92 22.46
N SER A 441 -70.61 58.16 21.15
CA SER A 441 -70.31 57.17 20.13
C SER A 441 -69.52 57.79 18.99
N ALA A 442 -68.59 57.00 18.45
CA ALA A 442 -67.84 57.31 17.25
C ALA A 442 -68.75 57.43 16.02
N LYS A 443 -68.30 58.21 15.04
CA LYS A 443 -69.04 58.62 13.83
C LYS A 443 -68.07 59.30 12.85
N VAL A 444 -68.52 59.58 11.63
CA VAL A 444 -67.76 60.35 10.63
C VAL A 444 -67.46 61.77 11.12
N GLY A 445 -66.18 62.14 11.09
CA GLY A 445 -65.68 63.43 11.56
C GLY A 445 -65.77 63.62 13.08
N TYR A 446 -65.28 64.76 13.58
CA TYR A 446 -65.02 64.97 15.01
C TYR A 446 -66.09 64.41 15.96
N ASP A 447 -65.69 63.51 16.85
CA ASP A 447 -66.55 62.80 17.80
C ASP A 447 -66.08 62.97 19.28
N ASP A 448 -67.00 62.76 20.22
CA ASP A 448 -66.77 62.96 21.66
C ASP A 448 -66.17 61.73 22.38
N CYS A 449 -65.69 60.73 21.66
CA CYS A 449 -64.92 59.59 22.18
C CYS A 449 -63.46 59.59 21.70
N THR A 450 -63.25 59.92 20.42
CA THR A 450 -61.97 59.78 19.71
C THR A 450 -61.45 61.07 19.06
N GLY A 451 -62.21 62.16 19.12
CA GLY A 451 -61.76 63.50 18.77
C GLY A 451 -61.68 63.68 17.26
N LEU A 452 -60.55 64.17 16.74
CA LEU A 452 -60.28 64.19 15.29
C LEU A 452 -59.97 62.79 14.72
N GLY A 453 -59.80 61.78 15.56
CA GLY A 453 -59.36 60.43 15.18
C GLY A 453 -57.87 60.20 15.49
N SER A 454 -57.28 59.18 14.85
CA SER A 454 -55.85 58.88 14.98
C SER A 454 -55.01 59.60 13.92
N ILE A 455 -53.72 59.84 14.18
CA ILE A 455 -52.90 60.68 13.29
C ILE A 455 -52.21 59.88 12.19
N ASN A 456 -52.19 60.44 10.98
CA ASN A 456 -51.20 60.12 9.98
C ASN A 456 -50.01 61.07 10.18
N GLY A 457 -49.01 60.62 10.93
CA GLY A 457 -47.94 61.46 11.48
C GLY A 457 -47.22 62.30 10.43
N THR A 458 -46.85 61.72 9.29
CA THR A 458 -46.12 62.46 8.24
C THR A 458 -46.98 63.52 7.56
N SER A 459 -48.24 63.20 7.22
CA SER A 459 -49.16 64.18 6.62
C SER A 459 -49.56 65.28 7.61
N LEU A 460 -49.73 64.96 8.89
CA LEU A 460 -49.95 65.96 9.94
C LEU A 460 -48.70 66.80 10.19
N ALA A 461 -47.50 66.24 10.14
CA ALA A 461 -46.24 66.98 10.31
C ALA A 461 -46.02 68.02 9.21
N GLN A 462 -46.32 67.62 7.96
CA GLN A 462 -46.29 68.52 6.80
C GLN A 462 -47.28 69.68 6.94
N TRP A 463 -48.45 69.46 7.56
CA TRP A 463 -49.41 70.52 7.85
C TRP A 463 -49.01 71.42 9.02
N LEU A 464 -48.56 70.85 10.14
CA LEU A 464 -48.20 71.60 11.34
C LEU A 464 -46.95 72.46 11.15
N MET A 465 -46.00 72.00 10.34
CA MET A 465 -44.67 72.60 10.20
C MET A 465 -44.21 72.65 8.72
N PRO A 466 -44.95 73.32 7.80
CA PRO A 466 -44.77 73.21 6.35
C PRO A 466 -43.42 73.73 5.83
N SER A 467 -42.74 74.59 6.60
CA SER A 467 -41.42 75.13 6.29
C SER A 467 -40.27 74.47 7.06
N ALA A 468 -40.54 73.43 7.86
CA ALA A 468 -39.55 72.82 8.76
C ALA A 468 -38.90 71.54 8.21
N LEU A 469 -39.58 70.81 7.32
CA LEU A 469 -39.01 69.71 6.56
C LEU A 469 -37.99 70.28 5.56
N PRO A 470 -36.66 70.07 5.74
CA PRO A 470 -35.76 70.27 4.62
C PRO A 470 -36.09 69.21 3.57
N VAL A 471 -35.98 69.54 2.28
CA VAL A 471 -36.03 68.50 1.24
C VAL A 471 -34.72 67.73 1.32
N ILE A 472 -34.74 66.65 2.10
CA ILE A 472 -33.71 65.63 2.11
C ILE A 472 -33.92 64.85 0.83
N HIS A 473 -33.31 65.35 -0.26
CA HIS A 473 -33.32 64.64 -1.53
C HIS A 473 -32.76 63.23 -1.34
N VAL A 474 -33.28 62.30 -2.13
CA VAL A 474 -32.61 61.02 -2.33
C VAL A 474 -31.19 61.28 -2.83
N THR A 475 -30.22 60.53 -2.32
CA THR A 475 -28.81 60.59 -2.73
C THR A 475 -28.33 59.27 -3.33
N ASN A 476 -29.03 58.18 -3.02
CA ASN A 476 -28.82 56.86 -3.58
C ASN A 476 -30.11 56.02 -3.46
N VAL A 477 -30.34 55.13 -4.41
CA VAL A 477 -31.36 54.07 -4.33
C VAL A 477 -30.63 52.75 -4.53
N SER A 478 -30.83 51.81 -3.62
CA SER A 478 -30.25 50.47 -3.70
C SER A 478 -31.34 49.42 -3.63
N ILE A 479 -31.13 48.29 -4.31
CA ILE A 479 -32.06 47.15 -4.30
C ILE A 479 -31.35 45.96 -3.68
N SER A 480 -32.05 45.28 -2.77
CA SER A 480 -31.62 44.04 -2.13
C SER A 480 -32.54 42.89 -2.52
N PRO A 481 -32.00 41.76 -3.02
CA PRO A 481 -30.60 41.57 -3.44
C PRO A 481 -30.26 42.36 -4.73
N PRO A 482 -28.98 42.74 -4.94
CA PRO A 482 -28.52 43.48 -6.13
C PRO A 482 -28.45 42.62 -7.41
N SER A 483 -28.68 41.32 -7.29
CA SER A 483 -28.94 40.41 -8.40
C SER A 483 -29.90 39.30 -7.96
N SER A 484 -30.56 38.64 -8.90
CA SER A 484 -31.45 37.51 -8.62
C SER A 484 -31.51 36.54 -9.78
N THR A 485 -31.67 35.25 -9.48
CA THR A 485 -31.93 34.20 -10.46
C THR A 485 -33.36 33.71 -10.29
N ILE A 486 -34.25 34.09 -11.21
CA ILE A 486 -35.70 33.84 -11.08
C ILE A 486 -36.15 32.91 -12.21
N PRO A 487 -36.50 31.64 -11.95
CA PRO A 487 -37.00 30.74 -12.98
C PRO A 487 -38.27 31.27 -13.67
N VAL A 488 -38.56 30.77 -14.88
CA VAL A 488 -39.81 31.09 -15.60
C VAL A 488 -41.03 30.71 -14.74
N SER A 489 -42.02 31.61 -14.70
CA SER A 489 -43.24 31.54 -13.89
C SER A 489 -43.02 31.54 -12.36
N GLN A 490 -41.80 31.75 -11.87
CA GLN A 490 -41.52 32.00 -10.44
C GLN A 490 -41.43 33.49 -10.15
N THR A 491 -41.62 33.85 -8.88
CA THR A 491 -41.60 35.23 -8.40
C THR A 491 -40.58 35.46 -7.29
N GLN A 492 -39.89 36.60 -7.30
CA GLN A 492 -39.03 37.07 -6.20
C GLN A 492 -39.45 38.48 -5.80
N GLN A 493 -39.69 38.70 -4.51
CA GLN A 493 -39.86 40.05 -3.97
C GLN A 493 -38.48 40.71 -3.86
N LEU A 494 -38.32 41.90 -4.43
CA LEU A 494 -37.15 42.75 -4.22
C LEU A 494 -37.46 43.80 -3.16
N SER A 495 -36.49 44.10 -2.29
CA SER A 495 -36.59 45.19 -1.31
C SER A 495 -35.76 46.37 -1.78
N VAL A 496 -36.29 47.58 -1.68
CA VAL A 496 -35.60 48.82 -2.02
C VAL A 496 -35.19 49.56 -0.74
N ILE A 497 -33.98 50.09 -0.73
CA ILE A 497 -33.48 50.97 0.34
C ILE A 497 -33.13 52.30 -0.32
N VAL A 498 -33.96 53.31 -0.06
CA VAL A 498 -33.70 54.71 -0.38
C VAL A 498 -32.72 55.27 0.64
N SER A 499 -31.80 56.12 0.22
CA SER A 499 -30.75 56.69 1.08
C SER A 499 -30.62 58.21 0.88
N PRO A 500 -30.52 59.01 1.95
CA PRO A 500 -30.64 58.58 3.35
C PRO A 500 -32.08 58.12 3.69
N SER A 501 -32.26 57.38 4.78
CA SER A 501 -33.55 56.77 5.15
C SER A 501 -34.60 57.74 5.69
N ASP A 502 -34.24 59.02 5.84
CA ASP A 502 -35.08 60.17 6.16
C ASP A 502 -35.37 61.03 4.91
N ALA A 503 -35.04 60.56 3.71
CA ALA A 503 -35.31 61.26 2.46
C ALA A 503 -36.81 61.63 2.33
N THR A 504 -37.10 62.89 1.99
CA THR A 504 -38.45 63.48 2.05
C THR A 504 -39.44 62.84 1.09
N ASN A 505 -38.95 62.22 0.01
CA ASN A 505 -39.76 61.43 -0.91
C ASN A 505 -39.09 60.09 -1.20
N GLN A 506 -39.46 59.06 -0.43
CA GLN A 506 -39.00 57.69 -0.64
C GLN A 506 -39.82 56.93 -1.70
N SER A 507 -40.76 57.61 -2.37
CA SER A 507 -41.56 56.99 -3.43
C SER A 507 -40.68 56.62 -4.61
N ILE A 508 -40.82 55.38 -5.06
CA ILE A 508 -40.04 54.79 -6.15
C ILE A 508 -40.97 54.18 -7.19
N THR A 509 -40.54 54.23 -8.45
CA THR A 509 -41.19 53.56 -9.57
C THR A 509 -40.36 52.36 -10.01
N TRP A 510 -41.00 51.19 -10.09
CA TRP A 510 -40.38 49.98 -10.60
C TRP A 510 -40.53 49.87 -12.11
N SER A 511 -39.48 49.40 -12.79
CA SER A 511 -39.49 49.07 -14.21
C SER A 511 -38.54 47.91 -14.51
N SER A 512 -38.74 47.25 -15.65
CA SER A 512 -37.81 46.25 -16.20
C SER A 512 -37.28 46.75 -17.53
N LEU A 513 -35.97 46.72 -17.75
CA LEU A 513 -35.37 47.12 -19.03
C LEU A 513 -35.79 46.20 -20.19
N ASN A 514 -36.18 44.96 -19.88
CA ASN A 514 -36.84 44.05 -20.81
C ASN A 514 -37.96 43.26 -20.10
N SER A 515 -39.18 43.78 -20.21
CA SER A 515 -40.41 43.18 -19.65
C SER A 515 -40.82 41.86 -20.29
N SER A 516 -40.19 41.42 -21.40
CA SER A 516 -40.40 40.07 -21.95
C SER A 516 -39.55 39.01 -21.25
N ILE A 517 -38.42 39.39 -20.64
CA ILE A 517 -37.56 38.50 -19.84
C ILE A 517 -38.13 38.37 -18.44
N ALA A 518 -38.35 39.49 -17.74
CA ALA A 518 -39.01 39.51 -16.43
C ALA A 518 -39.85 40.79 -16.26
N SER A 519 -41.03 40.65 -15.68
CA SER A 519 -41.91 41.77 -15.30
C SER A 519 -41.76 42.10 -13.81
N VAL A 520 -42.16 43.31 -13.41
CA VAL A 520 -42.15 43.76 -12.01
C VAL A 520 -43.45 44.51 -11.68
N SER A 521 -43.99 44.29 -10.49
CA SER A 521 -45.17 45.00 -9.98
C SER A 521 -44.82 46.36 -9.37
N SER A 522 -45.84 47.18 -9.08
CA SER A 522 -45.69 48.40 -8.26
C SER A 522 -45.15 48.13 -6.85
N SER A 523 -45.28 46.91 -6.33
CA SER A 523 -44.74 46.50 -5.02
C SER A 523 -43.31 45.94 -5.08
N GLY A 524 -42.68 45.84 -6.25
CA GLY A 524 -41.34 45.24 -6.40
C GLY A 524 -41.32 43.71 -6.47
N LEU A 525 -42.48 43.06 -6.67
CA LEU A 525 -42.56 41.63 -6.93
C LEU A 525 -42.20 41.39 -8.41
N VAL A 526 -41.07 40.72 -8.64
CA VAL A 526 -40.57 40.39 -9.98
C VAL A 526 -41.01 38.99 -10.38
N THR A 527 -41.48 38.81 -11.61
CA THR A 527 -41.84 37.50 -12.19
C THR A 527 -40.92 37.16 -13.37
N GLY A 528 -40.32 35.97 -13.38
CA GLY A 528 -39.57 35.47 -14.52
C GLY A 528 -40.50 35.02 -15.65
N LEU A 529 -40.29 35.47 -16.88
CA LEU A 529 -41.19 35.23 -18.02
C LEU A 529 -40.53 34.49 -19.19
N ALA A 530 -39.33 34.90 -19.60
CA ALA A 530 -38.57 34.25 -20.65
C ALA A 530 -37.06 34.29 -20.36
N ALA A 531 -36.33 33.34 -20.93
CA ALA A 531 -34.90 33.17 -20.70
C ALA A 531 -34.06 34.39 -21.13
N GLY A 532 -33.17 34.85 -20.25
CA GLY A 532 -32.24 35.94 -20.50
C GLY A 532 -31.93 36.73 -19.23
N SER A 533 -31.22 37.86 -19.38
CA SER A 533 -30.96 38.78 -18.27
C SER A 533 -31.58 40.15 -18.56
N THR A 534 -32.20 40.75 -17.54
CA THR A 534 -32.77 42.11 -17.54
C THR A 534 -32.40 42.80 -16.23
N ALA A 535 -32.25 44.12 -16.24
CA ALA A 535 -32.17 44.87 -14.99
C ALA A 535 -33.58 45.32 -14.58
N ILE A 536 -33.91 45.07 -13.31
CA ILE A 536 -35.07 45.68 -12.65
C ILE A 536 -34.58 46.98 -12.00
N ILE A 537 -35.20 48.10 -12.37
CA ILE A 537 -34.80 49.44 -11.94
C ILE A 537 -35.86 50.01 -11.01
N ALA A 538 -35.44 50.45 -9.83
CA ALA A 538 -36.21 51.31 -8.94
C ALA A 538 -35.71 52.75 -9.10
N THR A 539 -36.56 53.65 -9.60
CA THR A 539 -36.24 55.07 -9.77
C THR A 539 -36.97 55.90 -8.72
N SER A 540 -36.28 56.71 -7.93
CA SER A 540 -36.93 57.66 -7.02
C SER A 540 -37.70 58.74 -7.79
N ILE A 541 -38.90 59.07 -7.32
CA ILE A 541 -39.77 60.09 -7.96
C ILE A 541 -39.19 61.50 -7.75
N ASP A 542 -38.43 61.73 -6.68
CA ASP A 542 -37.60 62.91 -6.46
C ASP A 542 -36.12 62.57 -6.77
N GLY A 543 -35.43 63.43 -7.52
CA GLY A 543 -34.01 63.31 -7.86
C GLY A 543 -33.61 62.27 -8.93
N GLU A 544 -34.53 61.46 -9.45
CA GLU A 544 -34.27 60.39 -10.45
C GLU A 544 -33.19 59.34 -10.09
N PHE A 545 -32.86 59.16 -8.80
CA PHE A 545 -31.84 58.20 -8.39
C PHE A 545 -32.30 56.77 -8.68
N LYS A 546 -31.42 55.96 -9.27
CA LYS A 546 -31.74 54.65 -9.86
C LYS A 546 -30.95 53.53 -9.18
N GLY A 547 -31.67 52.69 -8.44
CA GLY A 547 -31.17 51.39 -8.01
C GLY A 547 -31.44 50.35 -9.09
N ALA A 548 -30.49 49.44 -9.32
CA ALA A 548 -30.65 48.33 -10.26
C ALA A 548 -30.44 46.98 -9.54
N SER A 549 -31.28 46.00 -9.86
CA SER A 549 -31.03 44.58 -9.54
C SER A 549 -30.95 43.78 -10.84
N ASN A 550 -29.86 43.06 -11.02
CA ASN A 550 -29.62 42.24 -12.20
C ASN A 550 -30.39 40.92 -12.09
N VAL A 551 -31.54 40.84 -12.76
CA VAL A 551 -32.39 39.64 -12.80
C VAL A 551 -32.00 38.80 -14.00
N THR A 552 -31.47 37.61 -13.73
CA THR A 552 -31.30 36.56 -14.74
C THR A 552 -32.44 35.58 -14.61
N VAL A 553 -33.29 35.51 -15.62
CA VAL A 553 -34.19 34.38 -15.81
C VAL A 553 -33.36 33.33 -16.53
N PRO A 554 -32.94 32.24 -15.86
CA PRO A 554 -32.13 31.24 -16.52
C PRO A 554 -32.91 30.68 -17.72
N LEU A 555 -32.18 30.25 -18.75
CA LEU A 555 -32.74 29.29 -19.70
C LEU A 555 -33.43 28.19 -18.89
N SER A 556 -34.67 27.85 -19.27
CA SER A 556 -35.45 26.83 -18.56
C SER A 556 -34.77 25.48 -18.78
N THR A 557 -33.74 25.20 -17.98
CA THR A 557 -32.91 24.02 -18.11
C THR A 557 -33.71 22.83 -17.60
N VAL A 558 -34.07 21.94 -18.52
CA VAL A 558 -34.50 20.60 -18.11
C VAL A 558 -33.29 19.95 -17.44
N PRO A 559 -33.35 19.65 -16.13
CA PRO A 559 -32.18 19.20 -15.39
C PRO A 559 -31.88 17.74 -15.71
N VAL A 560 -30.62 17.32 -15.57
CA VAL A 560 -30.26 15.91 -15.72
C VAL A 560 -30.83 15.11 -14.55
N SER A 561 -31.82 14.26 -14.81
CA SER A 561 -32.37 13.34 -13.81
C SER A 561 -31.38 12.21 -13.53
N SER A 562 -30.77 11.65 -14.57
CA SER A 562 -29.73 10.63 -14.50
C SER A 562 -28.81 10.67 -15.73
N ILE A 563 -27.60 10.13 -15.55
CA ILE A 563 -26.66 9.81 -16.63
C ILE A 563 -26.42 8.30 -16.61
N GLY A 564 -26.36 7.67 -17.77
CA GLY A 564 -26.13 6.23 -17.92
C GLY A 564 -25.02 5.93 -18.91
N LEU A 565 -24.29 4.85 -18.67
CA LEU A 565 -23.33 4.27 -19.63
C LEU A 565 -23.92 2.98 -20.18
N SER A 566 -23.71 2.72 -21.47
CA SER A 566 -24.18 1.49 -22.15
C SER A 566 -23.47 0.21 -21.66
N THR A 567 -22.45 0.33 -20.83
CA THR A 567 -21.58 -0.78 -20.42
C THR A 567 -21.01 -0.50 -19.03
N SER A 568 -21.21 -1.42 -18.07
CA SER A 568 -20.72 -1.27 -16.68
C SER A 568 -19.28 -1.73 -16.49
N SER A 569 -18.80 -2.66 -17.31
CA SER A 569 -17.39 -3.06 -17.35
C SER A 569 -16.96 -3.58 -18.72
N ILE A 570 -15.69 -3.41 -19.05
CA ILE A 570 -15.07 -3.95 -20.27
C ILE A 570 -13.62 -4.35 -19.99
N THR A 571 -13.14 -5.39 -20.67
CA THR A 571 -11.72 -5.76 -20.68
C THR A 571 -11.09 -5.33 -22.00
N LEU A 572 -9.95 -4.64 -21.93
CA LEU A 572 -9.18 -4.17 -23.09
C LEU A 572 -7.75 -4.68 -23.00
N ASN A 573 -7.13 -5.01 -24.12
CA ASN A 573 -5.68 -5.19 -24.18
C ASN A 573 -4.98 -3.81 -24.26
N VAL A 574 -3.76 -3.70 -23.74
CA VAL A 574 -2.92 -2.49 -23.90
C VAL A 574 -2.80 -2.08 -25.37
N ASN A 575 -2.85 -0.77 -25.61
CA ASN A 575 -2.98 -0.08 -26.91
C ASN A 575 -4.33 -0.26 -27.64
N GLN A 576 -5.29 -1.03 -27.12
CA GLN A 576 -6.67 -0.96 -27.62
C GLN A 576 -7.38 0.29 -27.10
N THR A 577 -8.33 0.78 -27.89
CA THR A 577 -9.22 1.87 -27.53
C THR A 577 -10.66 1.40 -27.43
N TYR A 578 -11.47 2.13 -26.67
CA TYR A 578 -12.92 1.93 -26.59
C TYR A 578 -13.62 3.28 -26.54
N GLN A 579 -14.58 3.51 -27.44
CA GLN A 579 -15.39 4.72 -27.44
C GLN A 579 -16.56 4.52 -26.48
N ALA A 580 -16.43 5.04 -25.25
CA ALA A 580 -17.55 5.08 -24.32
C ALA A 580 -18.61 6.07 -24.81
N SER A 581 -19.87 5.79 -24.51
CA SER A 581 -20.99 6.70 -24.78
C SER A 581 -21.82 6.85 -23.52
N ALA A 582 -22.20 8.09 -23.21
CA ALA A 582 -23.02 8.45 -22.06
C ALA A 582 -24.36 8.99 -22.54
N VAL A 583 -25.44 8.41 -22.03
CA VAL A 583 -26.82 8.87 -22.28
C VAL A 583 -27.24 9.73 -21.10
N VAL A 584 -27.49 11.00 -21.38
CA VAL A 584 -28.06 11.96 -20.42
C VAL A 584 -29.59 11.87 -20.52
N LEU A 585 -30.26 11.73 -19.37
CA LEU A 585 -31.72 11.67 -19.27
C LEU A 585 -32.28 12.83 -18.42
N PRO A 586 -33.49 13.34 -18.73
CA PRO A 586 -34.27 13.04 -19.94
C PRO A 586 -33.56 13.55 -21.21
N SER A 587 -33.92 13.06 -22.40
CA SER A 587 -33.19 13.36 -23.64
C SER A 587 -33.30 14.83 -24.09
N ASN A 588 -34.24 15.59 -23.53
CA ASN A 588 -34.37 17.04 -23.68
C ASN A 588 -33.66 17.84 -22.57
N ALA A 589 -32.83 17.19 -21.73
CA ALA A 589 -32.00 17.87 -20.74
C ALA A 589 -31.15 18.95 -21.40
N THR A 590 -31.18 20.18 -20.88
CA THR A 590 -30.64 21.35 -21.60
C THR A 590 -29.12 21.43 -21.56
N ASN A 591 -28.48 20.66 -20.68
CA ASN A 591 -27.04 20.40 -20.75
C ASN A 591 -26.79 18.88 -20.88
N THR A 592 -26.62 18.40 -22.11
CA THR A 592 -26.23 17.03 -22.42
C THR A 592 -24.72 16.82 -22.43
N THR A 593 -23.91 17.83 -22.11
CA THR A 593 -22.45 17.73 -22.17
C THR A 593 -21.87 17.01 -20.94
N VAL A 594 -20.90 16.14 -21.20
CA VAL A 594 -20.33 15.20 -20.25
C VAL A 594 -18.82 15.36 -20.24
N THR A 595 -18.26 15.53 -19.04
CA THR A 595 -16.81 15.42 -18.80
C THR A 595 -16.44 13.98 -18.49
N TRP A 596 -15.24 13.59 -18.90
CA TRP A 596 -14.70 12.25 -18.69
C TRP A 596 -13.45 12.32 -17.82
N SER A 597 -13.33 11.38 -16.89
CA SER A 597 -12.17 11.26 -16.01
C SER A 597 -11.78 9.80 -15.81
N SER A 598 -10.50 9.56 -15.55
CA SER A 598 -9.95 8.25 -15.22
C SER A 598 -9.42 8.27 -13.80
N SER A 599 -9.75 7.26 -12.99
CA SER A 599 -9.22 7.13 -11.62
C SER A 599 -7.72 6.84 -11.57
N ASN A 600 -7.12 6.41 -12.69
CA ASN A 600 -5.67 6.31 -12.89
C ASN A 600 -5.30 6.27 -14.38
N SER A 601 -4.87 7.40 -14.92
CA SER A 601 -4.46 7.54 -16.33
C SER A 601 -3.26 6.67 -16.74
N MET A 602 -2.49 6.11 -15.79
CA MET A 602 -1.41 5.16 -16.06
C MET A 602 -1.92 3.78 -16.52
N TYR A 603 -3.14 3.39 -16.15
CA TYR A 603 -3.76 2.13 -16.56
C TYR A 603 -4.61 2.31 -17.82
N ALA A 604 -5.51 3.29 -17.83
CA ALA A 604 -6.17 3.76 -19.04
C ALA A 604 -6.44 5.27 -18.97
N SER A 605 -6.17 5.98 -20.05
CA SER A 605 -6.55 7.38 -20.23
C SER A 605 -7.93 7.47 -20.90
N VAL A 606 -8.58 8.64 -20.81
CA VAL A 606 -9.83 8.94 -21.52
C VAL A 606 -9.77 10.37 -22.05
N SER A 607 -10.24 10.57 -23.29
CA SER A 607 -10.34 11.88 -23.92
C SER A 607 -11.59 12.65 -23.47
N SER A 608 -11.67 13.94 -23.78
CA SER A 608 -12.89 14.75 -23.65
C SER A 608 -14.08 14.21 -24.47
N SER A 609 -13.83 13.39 -25.49
CA SER A 609 -14.87 12.72 -26.29
C SER A 609 -15.30 11.35 -25.76
N GLY A 610 -14.76 10.89 -24.62
CA GLY A 610 -15.04 9.55 -24.07
C GLY A 610 -14.28 8.41 -24.76
N LEU A 611 -13.29 8.72 -25.61
CA LEU A 611 -12.40 7.70 -26.17
C LEU A 611 -11.39 7.27 -25.11
N ILE A 612 -11.56 6.06 -24.60
CA ILE A 612 -10.68 5.41 -23.63
C ILE A 612 -9.52 4.74 -24.38
N THR A 613 -8.30 4.86 -23.86
CA THR A 613 -7.11 4.18 -24.40
C THR A 613 -6.43 3.38 -23.28
N ALA A 614 -6.26 2.08 -23.49
CA ALA A 614 -5.60 1.19 -22.53
C ALA A 614 -4.07 1.38 -22.57
N VAL A 615 -3.46 1.77 -21.44
CA VAL A 615 -2.05 2.18 -21.34
C VAL A 615 -1.18 1.12 -20.68
N SER A 616 -1.60 0.54 -19.54
CA SER A 616 -0.84 -0.53 -18.87
C SER A 616 -1.73 -1.39 -17.97
N ALA A 617 -1.23 -2.59 -17.60
CA ALA A 617 -2.02 -3.58 -16.87
C ALA A 617 -2.54 -3.06 -15.52
N GLY A 618 -3.86 -3.18 -15.30
CA GLY A 618 -4.52 -2.76 -14.07
C GLY A 618 -6.02 -2.57 -14.26
N THR A 619 -6.76 -2.45 -13.16
CA THR A 619 -8.18 -2.07 -13.17
C THR A 619 -8.31 -0.58 -12.88
N VAL A 620 -9.16 0.12 -13.62
CA VAL A 620 -9.37 1.56 -13.49
C VAL A 620 -10.83 1.93 -13.74
N THR A 621 -11.37 2.86 -12.95
CA THR A 621 -12.72 3.37 -13.16
C THR A 621 -12.66 4.57 -14.08
N ILE A 622 -13.42 4.54 -15.18
CA ILE A 622 -13.72 5.70 -15.99
C ILE A 622 -15.06 6.27 -15.54
N THR A 623 -15.08 7.56 -15.20
CA THR A 623 -16.28 8.27 -14.73
C THR A 623 -16.69 9.30 -15.77
N ALA A 624 -17.93 9.15 -16.25
CA ALA A 624 -18.67 10.17 -16.97
C ALA A 624 -19.41 11.04 -15.95
N THR A 625 -19.16 12.35 -15.97
CA THR A 625 -19.76 13.34 -15.06
C THR A 625 -20.41 14.44 -15.89
N THR A 626 -21.68 14.76 -15.62
CA THR A 626 -22.35 15.90 -16.25
C THR A 626 -21.58 17.20 -15.97
N VAL A 627 -21.58 18.16 -16.91
CA VAL A 627 -20.80 19.41 -16.75
C VAL A 627 -21.26 20.26 -15.54
N ASP A 628 -22.48 20.06 -15.04
CA ASP A 628 -22.99 20.63 -13.79
C ASP A 628 -22.48 19.91 -12.50
N GLY A 629 -21.59 18.92 -12.64
CA GLY A 629 -21.03 18.12 -11.54
C GLY A 629 -22.03 17.23 -10.80
N SER A 630 -23.31 17.26 -11.16
CA SER A 630 -24.41 16.82 -10.30
C SER A 630 -24.81 15.36 -10.47
N LYS A 631 -24.37 14.70 -11.55
CA LYS A 631 -24.65 13.29 -11.85
C LYS A 631 -23.41 12.59 -12.41
N THR A 632 -23.17 11.36 -11.96
CA THR A 632 -22.06 10.53 -12.42
C THR A 632 -22.54 9.15 -12.86
N ALA A 633 -21.85 8.57 -13.85
CA ALA A 633 -21.94 7.16 -14.20
C ALA A 633 -20.52 6.61 -14.37
N THR A 634 -20.29 5.39 -13.92
CA THR A 634 -18.96 4.76 -13.86
C THR A 634 -18.94 3.47 -14.67
N MET A 635 -17.81 3.21 -15.35
CA MET A 635 -17.51 1.91 -15.93
C MET A 635 -16.13 1.43 -15.46
N SER A 636 -16.00 0.14 -15.19
CA SER A 636 -14.74 -0.48 -14.80
C SER A 636 -14.00 -1.01 -16.03
N ILE A 637 -12.81 -0.49 -16.29
CA ILE A 637 -11.93 -0.95 -17.36
C ILE A 637 -10.88 -1.88 -16.73
N ASN A 638 -10.87 -3.13 -17.14
CA ASN A 638 -9.80 -4.06 -16.82
C ASN A 638 -8.80 -4.11 -17.98
N VAL A 639 -7.60 -3.57 -17.79
CA VAL A 639 -6.56 -3.57 -18.82
C VAL A 639 -5.67 -4.79 -18.68
N ASN A 640 -5.66 -5.62 -19.71
CA ASN A 640 -4.79 -6.77 -19.86
C ASN A 640 -3.56 -6.43 -20.71
N VAL A 641 -2.40 -6.97 -20.36
CA VAL A 641 -1.27 -7.10 -21.28
C VAL A 641 -1.32 -8.54 -21.85
N PRO A 642 -1.58 -8.72 -23.16
CA PRO A 642 -1.63 -10.04 -23.77
C PRO A 642 -0.23 -10.66 -23.90
N VAL A 643 -0.17 -11.99 -24.02
CA VAL A 643 1.12 -12.68 -24.20
C VAL A 643 1.61 -12.51 -25.64
N ALA A 644 2.78 -11.89 -25.81
CA ALA A 644 3.45 -11.77 -27.09
C ALA A 644 4.14 -13.09 -27.49
N SER A 645 4.83 -13.73 -26.54
CA SER A 645 5.49 -15.02 -26.73
C SER A 645 5.70 -15.77 -25.40
N VAL A 646 6.01 -17.05 -25.51
CA VAL A 646 6.52 -17.89 -24.42
C VAL A 646 7.81 -18.57 -24.89
N GLY A 647 8.75 -18.85 -23.99
CA GLY A 647 9.99 -19.58 -24.28
C GLY A 647 10.34 -20.56 -23.16
N ILE A 648 11.09 -21.62 -23.48
CA ILE A 648 11.67 -22.56 -22.51
C ILE A 648 13.18 -22.55 -22.67
N THR A 649 13.91 -22.59 -21.55
CA THR A 649 15.37 -22.69 -21.53
C THR A 649 15.78 -23.86 -20.62
N PRO A 650 16.67 -24.77 -21.06
CA PRO A 650 17.23 -24.91 -22.42
C PRO A 650 16.20 -25.44 -23.43
N SER A 651 16.49 -25.33 -24.73
CA SER A 651 15.68 -25.88 -25.83
C SER A 651 15.85 -27.39 -26.03
N SER A 652 16.88 -28.00 -25.43
CA SER A 652 17.03 -29.46 -25.34
C SER A 652 17.73 -29.89 -24.05
N THR A 653 17.48 -31.13 -23.62
CA THR A 653 18.16 -31.76 -22.48
C THR A 653 18.30 -33.28 -22.70
N THR A 654 19.22 -33.92 -21.98
CA THR A 654 19.41 -35.38 -22.00
C THR A 654 19.38 -35.92 -20.58
N LEU A 655 18.54 -36.92 -20.32
CA LEU A 655 18.30 -37.50 -19.00
C LEU A 655 18.55 -39.01 -19.01
N ALA A 656 18.91 -39.58 -17.87
CA ALA A 656 18.83 -41.02 -17.66
C ALA A 656 17.42 -41.41 -17.21
N VAL A 657 16.95 -42.63 -17.50
CA VAL A 657 15.70 -43.16 -16.94
C VAL A 657 15.69 -43.05 -15.41
N ASN A 658 14.54 -42.69 -14.84
CA ASN A 658 14.29 -42.31 -13.44
C ASN A 658 14.94 -40.99 -12.96
N GLN A 659 15.62 -40.23 -13.81
CA GLN A 659 16.00 -38.85 -13.48
C GLN A 659 14.84 -37.88 -13.72
N THR A 660 14.87 -36.76 -13.01
CA THR A 660 13.96 -35.64 -13.21
C THR A 660 14.71 -34.37 -13.61
N TYR A 661 14.03 -33.43 -14.27
CA TYR A 661 14.60 -32.15 -14.67
C TYR A 661 13.53 -31.06 -14.67
N GLN A 662 13.76 -29.99 -13.93
CA GLN A 662 12.84 -28.87 -13.82
C GLN A 662 13.12 -27.86 -14.94
N VAL A 663 12.19 -27.71 -15.88
CA VAL A 663 12.19 -26.59 -16.85
C VAL A 663 11.30 -25.47 -16.37
N SER A 664 11.56 -24.25 -16.83
CA SER A 664 10.68 -23.10 -16.61
C SER A 664 10.28 -22.47 -17.94
N ALA A 665 9.05 -21.96 -17.99
CA ALA A 665 8.56 -21.18 -19.12
C ALA A 665 8.66 -19.68 -18.79
N VAL A 666 9.26 -18.90 -19.68
CA VAL A 666 9.33 -17.45 -19.59
C VAL A 666 8.27 -16.87 -20.51
N VAL A 667 7.26 -16.23 -19.92
CA VAL A 667 6.20 -15.52 -20.64
C VAL A 667 6.62 -14.06 -20.87
N LEU A 668 6.48 -13.59 -22.12
CA LEU A 668 6.82 -12.24 -22.53
C LEU A 668 5.61 -11.50 -23.14
N PRO A 669 5.47 -10.17 -22.92
CA PRO A 669 6.35 -9.33 -22.12
C PRO A 669 6.24 -9.65 -20.61
N ALA A 670 7.26 -9.30 -19.83
CA ALA A 670 7.35 -9.71 -18.42
C ALA A 670 6.21 -9.15 -17.52
N ASN A 671 5.43 -8.19 -18.02
CA ASN A 671 4.23 -7.62 -17.40
C ASN A 671 2.91 -8.17 -17.97
N ALA A 672 2.91 -9.25 -18.76
CA ALA A 672 1.70 -9.93 -19.23
C ALA A 672 0.76 -10.28 -18.07
N THR A 673 -0.55 -10.06 -18.22
CA THR A 673 -1.51 -10.19 -17.12
C THR A 673 -1.75 -11.65 -16.74
N ASN A 674 -1.82 -12.54 -17.72
CA ASN A 674 -1.83 -13.99 -17.49
C ASN A 674 -0.46 -14.56 -17.91
N LYS A 675 0.28 -15.12 -16.94
CA LYS A 675 1.59 -15.76 -17.14
C LYS A 675 1.55 -17.27 -16.92
N ALA A 676 0.36 -17.84 -16.71
CA ALA A 676 0.19 -19.27 -16.49
C ALA A 676 0.38 -20.02 -17.82
N VAL A 677 1.03 -21.19 -17.72
CA VAL A 677 1.21 -22.14 -18.82
C VAL A 677 0.70 -23.52 -18.41
N THR A 678 0.19 -24.26 -19.38
CA THR A 678 -0.07 -25.69 -19.27
C THR A 678 1.08 -26.46 -19.91
N TRP A 679 1.45 -27.59 -19.30
CA TRP A 679 2.53 -28.46 -19.78
C TRP A 679 1.94 -29.72 -20.39
N SER A 680 2.54 -30.20 -21.48
CA SER A 680 2.19 -31.48 -22.11
C SER A 680 3.44 -32.22 -22.61
N SER A 681 3.33 -33.55 -22.69
CA SER A 681 4.34 -34.42 -23.29
C SER A 681 3.77 -35.07 -24.54
N SER A 682 4.55 -35.07 -25.62
CA SER A 682 4.20 -35.79 -26.86
C SER A 682 4.27 -37.32 -26.70
N ASN A 683 4.94 -37.83 -25.65
CA ASN A 683 4.92 -39.25 -25.28
C ASN A 683 5.25 -39.43 -23.79
N ALA A 684 4.21 -39.50 -22.95
CA ALA A 684 4.35 -39.68 -21.50
C ALA A 684 5.03 -41.00 -21.07
N VAL A 685 5.13 -42.00 -21.96
CA VAL A 685 5.83 -43.27 -21.70
C VAL A 685 7.35 -43.12 -21.83
N VAL A 686 7.83 -42.13 -22.59
CA VAL A 686 9.27 -41.78 -22.69
C VAL A 686 9.63 -40.81 -21.58
N ALA A 687 8.91 -39.69 -21.45
CA ALA A 687 8.99 -38.83 -20.28
C ALA A 687 7.66 -38.11 -20.03
N SER A 688 7.25 -38.04 -18.76
CA SER A 688 6.10 -37.26 -18.32
C SER A 688 6.52 -35.86 -17.86
N VAL A 689 5.57 -34.94 -17.70
CA VAL A 689 5.81 -33.58 -17.18
C VAL A 689 4.69 -33.19 -16.21
N SER A 690 5.04 -32.55 -15.09
CA SER A 690 4.07 -32.04 -14.11
C SER A 690 3.46 -30.71 -14.56
N SER A 691 2.39 -30.28 -13.87
CA SER A 691 1.85 -28.92 -13.98
C SER A 691 2.85 -27.81 -13.61
N SER A 692 3.93 -28.14 -12.88
CA SER A 692 5.02 -27.22 -12.54
C SER A 692 6.17 -27.23 -13.55
N GLY A 693 6.14 -28.04 -14.61
CA GLY A 693 7.25 -28.19 -15.56
C GLY A 693 8.38 -29.13 -15.08
N LEU A 694 8.13 -29.96 -14.07
CA LEU A 694 9.06 -31.02 -13.68
C LEU A 694 8.92 -32.20 -14.64
N ILE A 695 9.94 -32.44 -15.45
CA ILE A 695 10.02 -33.57 -16.38
C ILE A 695 10.53 -34.79 -15.62
N THR A 696 9.93 -35.96 -15.84
CA THR A 696 10.36 -37.25 -15.29
C THR A 696 10.63 -38.24 -16.42
N ALA A 697 11.86 -38.75 -16.51
CA ALA A 697 12.28 -39.69 -17.54
C ALA A 697 11.84 -41.13 -17.20
N VAL A 698 11.06 -41.76 -18.08
CA VAL A 698 10.38 -43.05 -17.83
C VAL A 698 10.96 -44.20 -18.66
N SER A 699 11.24 -43.99 -19.95
CA SER A 699 11.86 -45.00 -20.81
C SER A 699 12.72 -44.38 -21.91
N ALA A 700 13.61 -45.18 -22.54
CA ALA A 700 14.53 -44.68 -23.55
C ALA A 700 13.80 -44.17 -24.81
N GLY A 701 14.22 -43.01 -25.32
CA GLY A 701 13.67 -42.39 -26.52
C GLY A 701 13.76 -40.87 -26.50
N THR A 702 13.37 -40.23 -27.61
CA THR A 702 13.25 -38.77 -27.70
C THR A 702 11.79 -38.34 -27.59
N VAL A 703 11.52 -37.31 -26.81
CA VAL A 703 10.17 -36.76 -26.63
C VAL A 703 10.21 -35.24 -26.52
N THR A 704 9.26 -34.57 -27.18
CA THR A 704 9.06 -33.12 -27.05
C THR A 704 8.11 -32.84 -25.88
N ILE A 705 8.53 -31.96 -24.97
CA ILE A 705 7.71 -31.37 -23.93
C ILE A 705 7.33 -29.95 -24.36
N THR A 706 6.04 -29.61 -24.24
CA THR A 706 5.49 -28.33 -24.70
C THR A 706 4.88 -27.55 -23.54
N ALA A 707 5.26 -26.28 -23.40
CA ALA A 707 4.54 -25.30 -22.59
C ALA A 707 3.63 -24.48 -23.51
N THR A 708 2.34 -24.43 -23.19
CA THR A 708 1.33 -23.63 -23.90
C THR A 708 0.79 -22.58 -22.94
N THR A 709 0.59 -21.34 -23.40
CA THR A 709 -0.07 -20.31 -22.57
C THR A 709 -1.52 -20.70 -22.28
N VAL A 710 -2.07 -20.30 -21.12
CA VAL A 710 -3.43 -20.71 -20.70
C VAL A 710 -4.55 -20.21 -21.64
N ASP A 711 -4.29 -19.19 -22.46
CA ASP A 711 -5.19 -18.74 -23.54
C ASP A 711 -5.09 -19.57 -24.83
N GLY A 712 -4.18 -20.54 -24.90
CA GLY A 712 -3.91 -21.39 -26.06
C GLY A 712 -3.07 -20.73 -27.17
N SER A 713 -2.82 -19.42 -27.09
CA SER A 713 -2.32 -18.62 -28.22
C SER A 713 -0.84 -18.81 -28.56
N LYS A 714 -0.01 -19.31 -27.62
CA LYS A 714 1.46 -19.36 -27.76
C LYS A 714 2.02 -20.66 -27.18
N THR A 715 3.00 -21.23 -27.86
CA THR A 715 3.67 -22.47 -27.47
C THR A 715 5.19 -22.34 -27.50
N ALA A 716 5.87 -23.02 -26.59
CA ALA A 716 7.31 -23.26 -26.63
C ALA A 716 7.62 -24.73 -26.33
N THR A 717 8.73 -25.25 -26.84
CA THR A 717 9.08 -26.67 -26.78
C THR A 717 10.50 -26.90 -26.28
N VAL A 718 10.70 -27.97 -25.52
CA VAL A 718 12.02 -28.52 -25.18
C VAL A 718 12.10 -29.99 -25.63
N SER A 719 13.19 -30.36 -26.30
CA SER A 719 13.45 -31.74 -26.72
C SER A 719 14.18 -32.51 -25.63
N VAL A 720 13.59 -33.60 -25.15
CA VAL A 720 14.14 -34.46 -24.08
C VAL A 720 14.59 -35.77 -24.69
N ASN A 721 15.88 -36.06 -24.61
CA ASN A 721 16.45 -37.35 -24.98
C ASN A 721 16.68 -38.19 -23.72
N VAL A 722 15.94 -39.30 -23.58
CA VAL A 722 16.07 -40.22 -22.44
C VAL A 722 16.95 -41.40 -22.83
N ASN A 723 18.00 -41.64 -22.05
CA ASN A 723 18.87 -42.80 -22.17
C ASN A 723 18.74 -43.76 -20.98
N VAL A 724 19.09 -45.03 -21.21
CA VAL A 724 19.34 -46.01 -20.14
C VAL A 724 20.85 -46.20 -20.06
N PRO A 725 21.50 -45.81 -18.94
CA PRO A 725 22.94 -45.95 -18.76
C PRO A 725 23.35 -47.42 -18.53
N VAL A 726 24.60 -47.74 -18.85
CA VAL A 726 25.16 -49.07 -18.55
C VAL A 726 25.48 -49.20 -17.06
N ALA A 727 24.83 -50.14 -16.39
CA ALA A 727 25.09 -50.48 -14.99
C ALA A 727 26.38 -51.30 -14.84
N SER A 728 26.57 -52.32 -15.70
CA SER A 728 27.74 -53.21 -15.67
C SER A 728 28.04 -53.82 -17.05
N VAL A 729 29.28 -54.30 -17.19
CA VAL A 729 29.76 -55.13 -18.31
C VAL A 729 30.38 -56.40 -17.73
N SER A 730 30.32 -57.51 -18.46
CA SER A 730 30.93 -58.80 -18.10
C SER A 730 31.64 -59.43 -19.29
N ILE A 731 32.57 -60.36 -19.04
CA ILE A 731 33.19 -61.21 -20.07
C ILE A 731 32.76 -62.67 -19.85
N THR A 732 32.47 -63.37 -20.94
CA THR A 732 32.18 -64.81 -20.96
C THR A 732 33.11 -65.51 -21.97
N PRO A 733 33.77 -66.64 -21.61
CA PRO A 733 33.89 -67.19 -20.27
C PRO A 733 34.79 -66.34 -19.36
N SER A 734 34.45 -66.26 -18.07
CA SER A 734 35.13 -65.39 -17.09
C SER A 734 36.33 -66.05 -16.38
N SER A 735 36.49 -67.37 -16.51
CA SER A 735 37.64 -68.11 -15.98
C SER A 735 38.92 -67.86 -16.77
N SER A 736 40.06 -67.85 -16.09
CA SER A 736 41.36 -67.75 -16.75
C SER A 736 41.63 -68.96 -17.66
N LYS A 737 42.38 -68.74 -18.75
CA LYS A 737 42.61 -69.74 -19.79
C LYS A 737 44.10 -69.89 -20.14
N THR A 738 44.60 -71.11 -20.05
CA THR A 738 45.90 -71.48 -20.62
C THR A 738 45.75 -71.82 -22.10
N LEU A 739 46.67 -71.33 -22.93
CA LEU A 739 46.76 -71.53 -24.38
C LEU A 739 48.20 -71.88 -24.75
N SER A 740 48.39 -72.67 -25.79
CA SER A 740 49.70 -72.78 -26.46
C SER A 740 49.86 -71.65 -27.49
N VAL A 741 51.11 -71.29 -27.82
CA VAL A 741 51.40 -70.33 -28.91
C VAL A 741 50.68 -70.75 -30.21
N ASN A 742 50.14 -69.76 -30.93
CA ASN A 742 49.26 -69.86 -32.11
C ASN A 742 47.84 -70.42 -31.86
N GLN A 743 47.44 -70.74 -30.63
CA GLN A 743 46.02 -71.03 -30.33
C GLN A 743 45.18 -69.76 -30.20
N THR A 744 43.90 -69.87 -30.51
CA THR A 744 42.90 -68.80 -30.34
C THR A 744 41.87 -69.13 -29.26
N TYR A 745 41.26 -68.09 -28.70
CA TYR A 745 40.23 -68.20 -27.67
C TYR A 745 39.18 -67.09 -27.86
N GLN A 746 37.92 -67.47 -28.07
CA GLN A 746 36.84 -66.51 -28.25
C GLN A 746 36.27 -66.11 -26.89
N VAL A 747 36.17 -64.81 -26.64
CA VAL A 747 35.43 -64.23 -25.51
C VAL A 747 34.31 -63.31 -26.04
N SER A 748 33.24 -63.16 -25.26
CA SER A 748 32.14 -62.25 -25.57
C SER A 748 31.84 -61.33 -24.40
N ALA A 749 31.28 -60.15 -24.67
CA ALA A 749 30.93 -59.17 -23.65
C ALA A 749 29.41 -59.13 -23.42
N GLY A 750 28.99 -59.20 -22.17
CA GLY A 750 27.61 -58.94 -21.74
C GLY A 750 27.47 -57.51 -21.23
N VAL A 751 26.39 -56.81 -21.57
CA VAL A 751 26.11 -55.44 -21.10
C VAL A 751 24.74 -55.41 -20.43
N LEU A 752 24.67 -54.84 -19.21
CA LEU A 752 23.45 -54.72 -18.43
C LEU A 752 23.16 -53.25 -18.04
N PRO A 753 21.87 -52.85 -17.98
CA PRO A 753 20.68 -53.65 -18.28
C PRO A 753 20.52 -53.92 -19.79
N SER A 754 19.72 -54.93 -20.15
CA SER A 754 19.54 -55.37 -21.54
C SER A 754 18.85 -54.33 -22.46
N ASN A 755 18.29 -53.26 -21.89
CA ASN A 755 17.73 -52.10 -22.59
C ASN A 755 18.64 -50.86 -22.56
N ALA A 756 19.91 -50.97 -22.14
CA ALA A 756 20.88 -49.87 -22.19
C ALA A 756 20.99 -49.26 -23.60
N THR A 757 20.99 -47.94 -23.70
CA THR A 757 20.87 -47.20 -24.98
C THR A 757 22.13 -47.32 -25.85
N ASN A 758 23.31 -47.43 -25.23
CA ASN A 758 24.54 -47.76 -25.92
C ASN A 758 25.16 -49.01 -25.29
N LYS A 759 25.28 -50.08 -26.08
CA LYS A 759 25.81 -51.40 -25.68
C LYS A 759 27.18 -51.70 -26.27
N ALA A 760 27.78 -50.75 -27.00
CA ALA A 760 29.05 -50.98 -27.66
C ALA A 760 30.19 -51.09 -26.64
N VAL A 761 31.11 -52.02 -26.91
CA VAL A 761 32.34 -52.23 -26.13
C VAL A 761 33.56 -52.17 -27.05
N THR A 762 34.70 -51.81 -26.48
CA THR A 762 36.02 -51.93 -27.09
C THR A 762 36.84 -52.99 -26.36
N TRP A 763 37.72 -53.68 -27.08
CA TRP A 763 38.58 -54.72 -26.53
C TRP A 763 40.03 -54.25 -26.46
N SER A 764 40.75 -54.66 -25.41
CA SER A 764 42.19 -54.42 -25.26
C SER A 764 42.89 -55.62 -24.61
N SER A 765 44.22 -55.66 -24.74
CA SER A 765 45.09 -56.66 -24.13
C SER A 765 46.22 -55.96 -23.39
N SER A 766 46.48 -56.33 -22.12
CA SER A 766 47.53 -55.69 -21.32
C SER A 766 48.95 -55.98 -21.84
N ASN A 767 49.12 -57.06 -22.60
CA ASN A 767 50.33 -57.38 -23.34
C ASN A 767 49.95 -57.99 -24.71
N ALA A 768 49.84 -57.12 -25.72
CA ALA A 768 49.51 -57.50 -27.09
C ALA A 768 50.56 -58.40 -27.79
N VAL A 769 51.79 -58.47 -27.26
CA VAL A 769 52.87 -59.34 -27.78
C VAL A 769 52.74 -60.77 -27.24
N VAL A 770 52.19 -60.94 -26.03
CA VAL A 770 51.84 -62.25 -25.47
C VAL A 770 50.54 -62.76 -26.08
N ALA A 771 49.50 -61.94 -26.11
CA ALA A 771 48.23 -62.28 -26.76
C ALA A 771 47.53 -61.03 -27.32
N SER A 772 47.13 -61.06 -28.59
CA SER A 772 46.31 -60.00 -29.20
C SER A 772 44.81 -60.30 -29.04
N VAL A 773 43.95 -59.29 -29.23
CA VAL A 773 42.49 -59.46 -29.25
C VAL A 773 41.87 -58.61 -30.37
N SER A 774 40.89 -59.16 -31.09
CA SER A 774 40.16 -58.46 -32.15
C SER A 774 38.99 -57.63 -31.61
N ALA A 775 38.41 -56.77 -32.45
CA ALA A 775 37.14 -56.09 -32.16
C ALA A 775 35.95 -57.04 -31.91
N SER A 776 36.04 -58.30 -32.35
CA SER A 776 35.04 -59.35 -32.10
C SER A 776 35.29 -60.15 -30.82
N GLY A 777 36.31 -59.82 -30.02
CA GLY A 777 36.69 -60.59 -28.83
C GLY A 777 37.43 -61.90 -29.11
N LEU A 778 37.96 -62.09 -30.34
CA LEU A 778 38.81 -63.25 -30.65
C LEU A 778 40.23 -62.95 -30.16
N VAL A 779 40.69 -63.71 -29.17
CA VAL A 779 42.05 -63.64 -28.60
C VAL A 779 42.97 -64.60 -29.36
N THR A 780 44.20 -64.19 -29.65
CA THR A 780 45.23 -65.03 -30.28
C THR A 780 46.49 -65.05 -29.43
N ALA A 781 46.99 -66.24 -29.08
CA ALA A 781 48.23 -66.43 -28.33
C ALA A 781 49.45 -66.32 -29.25
N LEU A 782 50.37 -65.40 -28.97
CA LEU A 782 51.48 -65.02 -29.86
C LEU A 782 52.86 -65.32 -29.26
N SER A 783 53.07 -65.15 -27.96
CA SER A 783 54.33 -65.49 -27.29
C SER A 783 54.12 -65.84 -25.81
N THR A 784 55.09 -66.52 -25.20
CA THR A 784 54.98 -67.04 -23.82
C THR A 784 54.85 -65.93 -22.78
N GLY A 785 53.88 -66.06 -21.87
CA GLY A 785 53.66 -65.13 -20.77
C GLY A 785 52.18 -64.96 -20.43
N ASN A 786 51.85 -63.95 -19.63
CA ASN A 786 50.48 -63.63 -19.23
C ASN A 786 49.99 -62.33 -19.87
N SER A 787 48.71 -62.29 -20.23
CA SER A 787 48.02 -61.06 -20.62
C SER A 787 46.59 -61.04 -20.08
N ASN A 788 46.09 -59.84 -19.78
CA ASN A 788 44.72 -59.58 -19.38
C ASN A 788 43.94 -58.98 -20.55
N ILE A 789 42.91 -59.69 -20.99
CA ILE A 789 42.00 -59.26 -22.05
C ILE A 789 40.83 -58.53 -21.39
N THR A 790 40.59 -57.29 -21.82
CA THR A 790 39.62 -56.39 -21.18
C THR A 790 38.58 -55.89 -22.18
N ALA A 791 37.31 -55.90 -21.76
CA ALA A 791 36.18 -55.30 -22.46
C ALA A 791 35.77 -54.01 -21.71
N THR A 792 35.74 -52.90 -22.42
CA THR A 792 35.43 -51.56 -21.88
C THR A 792 34.19 -51.02 -22.60
N THR A 793 33.20 -50.48 -21.88
CA THR A 793 32.06 -49.80 -22.53
C THR A 793 32.54 -48.58 -23.31
N VAL A 794 31.91 -48.25 -24.44
CA VAL A 794 32.32 -47.07 -25.26
C VAL A 794 32.27 -45.73 -24.50
N SER A 795 31.53 -45.64 -23.39
CA SER A 795 31.57 -44.51 -22.45
C SER A 795 32.81 -44.45 -21.54
N GLY A 796 33.73 -45.41 -21.64
CA GLY A 796 34.90 -45.60 -20.77
C GLY A 796 34.59 -46.01 -19.32
N SER A 797 33.32 -46.04 -18.92
CA SER A 797 32.92 -45.98 -17.50
C SER A 797 32.79 -47.35 -16.81
N LYS A 798 32.84 -48.46 -17.54
CA LYS A 798 32.73 -49.82 -17.02
C LYS A 798 33.70 -50.75 -17.76
N ILE A 799 34.37 -51.61 -17.00
CA ILE A 799 35.34 -52.60 -17.52
C ILE A 799 35.05 -54.00 -16.95
N ALA A 800 35.41 -55.02 -17.71
CA ALA A 800 35.53 -56.40 -17.27
C ALA A 800 36.79 -57.03 -17.90
N THR A 801 37.44 -57.96 -17.19
CA THR A 801 38.76 -58.48 -17.58
C THR A 801 38.84 -60.00 -17.36
N VAL A 802 39.55 -60.71 -18.24
CA VAL A 802 39.90 -62.14 -18.09
C VAL A 802 41.37 -62.39 -18.42
N SER A 803 42.04 -63.25 -17.65
CA SER A 803 43.46 -63.54 -17.83
C SER A 803 43.71 -64.73 -18.77
N VAL A 804 44.59 -64.55 -19.75
CA VAL A 804 45.16 -65.62 -20.57
C VAL A 804 46.63 -65.87 -20.22
N ASN A 805 47.02 -67.14 -20.26
CA ASN A 805 48.38 -67.61 -20.00
C ASN A 805 48.87 -68.40 -21.22
N VAL A 806 49.99 -68.01 -21.80
CA VAL A 806 50.53 -68.61 -23.02
C VAL A 806 51.79 -69.40 -22.71
N ASN A 807 51.81 -70.68 -23.08
CA ASN A 807 52.96 -71.58 -22.88
C ASN A 807 53.47 -72.23 -24.17
N VAL A 808 54.65 -72.82 -24.08
CA VAL A 808 55.24 -73.71 -25.10
C VAL A 808 55.50 -75.06 -24.43
N PRO A 809 54.82 -76.15 -24.86
CA PRO A 809 55.01 -77.47 -24.30
C PRO A 809 56.36 -78.09 -24.72
N VAL A 810 56.80 -79.12 -24.00
CA VAL A 810 57.98 -79.91 -24.38
C VAL A 810 57.63 -80.85 -25.53
N ALA A 811 58.41 -80.79 -26.61
CA ALA A 811 58.29 -81.71 -27.74
C ALA A 811 59.04 -83.04 -27.47
N SER A 812 60.29 -82.96 -26.99
CA SER A 812 61.17 -84.11 -26.76
C SER A 812 62.25 -83.87 -25.70
N VAL A 813 62.84 -84.97 -25.21
CA VAL A 813 64.04 -85.02 -24.37
C VAL A 813 65.05 -86.00 -24.99
N SER A 814 66.35 -85.79 -24.78
CA SER A 814 67.43 -86.65 -25.27
C SER A 814 68.56 -86.82 -24.25
N ILE A 815 69.35 -87.89 -24.37
CA ILE A 815 70.60 -88.13 -23.62
C ILE A 815 71.81 -87.98 -24.56
N THR A 816 72.91 -87.42 -24.06
CA THR A 816 74.20 -87.31 -24.76
C THR A 816 75.37 -87.75 -23.86
N PRO A 817 76.32 -88.58 -24.34
CA PRO A 817 76.27 -89.33 -25.60
C PRO A 817 75.18 -90.42 -25.61
N SER A 818 74.67 -90.76 -26.79
CA SER A 818 73.55 -91.68 -26.98
C SER A 818 73.95 -93.11 -27.39
N SER A 819 75.24 -93.36 -27.66
CA SER A 819 75.75 -94.67 -28.07
C SER A 819 76.11 -95.55 -26.87
N SER A 820 75.69 -96.83 -26.91
CA SER A 820 75.89 -97.78 -25.81
C SER A 820 77.35 -97.96 -25.44
N LYS A 821 77.65 -97.99 -24.12
CA LYS A 821 79.03 -97.94 -23.62
C LYS A 821 79.41 -99.19 -22.81
N THR A 822 80.44 -99.89 -23.26
CA THR A 822 81.16 -100.89 -22.45
C THR A 822 82.23 -100.19 -21.60
N LEU A 823 82.38 -100.65 -20.35
CA LEU A 823 83.30 -100.17 -19.33
C LEU A 823 84.03 -101.37 -18.68
N SER A 824 85.14 -101.13 -18.00
CA SER A 824 85.69 -102.08 -17.01
C SER A 824 85.12 -101.79 -15.63
N VAL A 825 85.11 -102.78 -14.73
CA VAL A 825 84.69 -102.59 -13.33
C VAL A 825 85.49 -101.43 -12.70
N ASN A 826 84.82 -100.59 -11.90
CA ASN A 826 85.31 -99.33 -11.30
C ASN A 826 85.49 -98.12 -12.24
N GLN A 827 85.26 -98.22 -13.55
CA GLN A 827 85.26 -97.04 -14.44
C GLN A 827 83.99 -96.19 -14.27
N THR A 828 84.08 -94.91 -14.66
CA THR A 828 82.97 -93.94 -14.69
C THR A 828 82.72 -93.41 -16.10
N TYR A 829 81.53 -92.87 -16.34
CA TYR A 829 81.12 -92.31 -17.62
C TYR A 829 80.09 -91.19 -17.41
N GLN A 830 80.25 -90.04 -18.07
CA GLN A 830 79.38 -88.88 -17.88
C GLN A 830 78.38 -88.76 -19.04
N VAL A 831 77.11 -88.52 -18.72
CA VAL A 831 76.06 -88.14 -19.69
C VAL A 831 75.37 -86.84 -19.29
N SER A 832 74.67 -86.21 -20.23
CA SER A 832 73.84 -85.03 -20.03
C SER A 832 72.51 -85.17 -20.77
N ALA A 833 71.54 -84.31 -20.47
CA ALA A 833 70.21 -84.35 -21.10
C ALA A 833 69.84 -83.01 -21.75
N GLY A 834 69.18 -83.07 -22.90
CA GLY A 834 68.67 -81.92 -23.64
C GLY A 834 67.14 -81.94 -23.76
N VAL A 835 66.50 -80.78 -23.75
CA VAL A 835 65.05 -80.62 -23.88
C VAL A 835 64.73 -79.67 -25.04
N LEU A 836 63.77 -80.06 -25.89
CA LEU A 836 63.34 -79.28 -27.06
C LEU A 836 61.82 -79.03 -27.05
N PRO A 837 61.35 -77.89 -27.60
CA PRO A 837 62.14 -76.80 -28.18
C PRO A 837 62.87 -75.97 -27.11
N ALA A 838 63.91 -75.23 -27.50
CA ALA A 838 64.75 -74.47 -26.57
C ALA A 838 64.03 -73.32 -25.84
N ASN A 839 62.80 -72.99 -26.23
CA ASN A 839 61.89 -72.04 -25.56
C ASN A 839 60.73 -72.72 -24.80
N ALA A 840 60.75 -74.04 -24.60
CA ALA A 840 59.75 -74.74 -23.79
C ALA A 840 59.67 -74.16 -22.37
N THR A 841 58.45 -74.00 -21.85
CA THR A 841 58.19 -73.27 -20.60
C THR A 841 58.66 -74.04 -19.36
N ASN A 842 58.70 -75.37 -19.42
CA ASN A 842 59.35 -76.23 -18.42
C ASN A 842 60.45 -77.04 -19.11
N LYS A 843 61.63 -77.12 -18.49
CA LYS A 843 62.82 -77.81 -19.03
C LYS A 843 63.47 -78.77 -18.03
N ALA A 844 62.88 -78.95 -16.85
CA ALA A 844 63.47 -79.77 -15.80
C ALA A 844 63.34 -81.28 -16.11
N VAL A 845 64.38 -82.05 -15.77
CA VAL A 845 64.46 -83.49 -16.00
C VAL A 845 64.97 -84.24 -14.77
N THR A 846 64.62 -85.52 -14.66
CA THR A 846 65.01 -86.45 -13.59
C THR A 846 65.75 -87.66 -14.17
N TRP A 847 66.67 -88.25 -13.42
CA TRP A 847 67.53 -89.37 -13.87
C TRP A 847 67.24 -90.66 -13.11
N SER A 848 67.43 -91.81 -13.78
CA SER A 848 67.29 -93.15 -13.18
C SER A 848 68.21 -94.20 -13.81
N SER A 849 68.43 -95.31 -13.09
CA SER A 849 69.11 -96.52 -13.59
C SER A 849 68.20 -97.75 -13.40
N SER A 850 68.09 -98.61 -14.42
CA SER A 850 67.26 -99.83 -14.36
C SER A 850 67.87 -100.92 -13.47
N ASN A 851 69.19 -100.89 -13.27
CA ASN A 851 69.89 -101.74 -12.31
C ASN A 851 71.10 -100.97 -11.74
N ALA A 852 70.90 -100.39 -10.56
CA ALA A 852 71.90 -99.61 -9.85
C ALA A 852 73.09 -100.42 -9.31
N VAL A 853 72.98 -101.76 -9.23
CA VAL A 853 74.05 -102.67 -8.76
C VAL A 853 75.08 -102.94 -9.88
N VAL A 854 74.67 -102.87 -11.14
CA VAL A 854 75.57 -102.90 -12.30
C VAL A 854 76.19 -101.51 -12.51
N ALA A 855 75.36 -100.47 -12.60
CA ALA A 855 75.83 -99.08 -12.59
C ALA A 855 74.80 -98.10 -12.04
N SER A 856 75.23 -97.22 -11.14
CA SER A 856 74.42 -96.13 -10.59
C SER A 856 74.60 -94.84 -11.40
N VAL A 857 73.65 -93.89 -11.29
CA VAL A 857 73.70 -92.56 -11.92
C VAL A 857 73.34 -91.46 -10.93
N SER A 858 74.00 -90.29 -11.01
CA SER A 858 73.69 -89.10 -10.21
C SER A 858 72.61 -88.22 -10.83
N ALA A 859 72.07 -87.26 -10.07
CA ALA A 859 71.21 -86.19 -10.59
C ALA A 859 71.92 -85.28 -11.63
N SER A 860 73.25 -85.33 -11.70
CA SER A 860 74.08 -84.66 -12.71
C SER A 860 74.46 -85.56 -13.90
N GLY A 861 73.91 -86.77 -14.01
CA GLY A 861 74.17 -87.69 -15.13
C GLY A 861 75.53 -88.42 -15.08
N LEU A 862 76.23 -88.45 -13.94
CA LEU A 862 77.47 -89.22 -13.80
C LEU A 862 77.15 -90.69 -13.49
N VAL A 863 77.59 -91.59 -14.36
CA VAL A 863 77.43 -93.05 -14.27
C VAL A 863 78.70 -93.71 -13.71
N LYS A 864 78.56 -94.73 -12.84
CA LYS A 864 79.69 -95.52 -12.31
C LYS A 864 79.46 -97.01 -12.47
N ALA A 865 80.38 -97.73 -13.10
CA ALA A 865 80.36 -99.18 -13.24
C ALA A 865 80.82 -99.88 -11.95
N LEU A 866 79.96 -100.74 -11.39
CA LEU A 866 80.15 -101.37 -10.07
C LEU A 866 80.34 -102.89 -10.16
N SER A 867 79.65 -103.57 -11.07
CA SER A 867 79.75 -105.03 -11.25
C SER A 867 79.58 -105.43 -12.73
N ALA A 868 80.06 -106.63 -13.09
CA ALA A 868 79.94 -107.17 -14.44
C ALA A 868 78.48 -107.47 -14.80
N GLY A 869 78.00 -106.96 -15.94
CA GLY A 869 76.60 -107.08 -16.36
C GLY A 869 76.17 -105.96 -17.31
N ASN A 870 74.86 -105.78 -17.45
CA ASN A 870 74.22 -104.77 -18.32
C ASN A 870 73.15 -103.96 -17.55
N THR A 871 72.99 -102.68 -17.89
CA THR A 871 71.96 -101.79 -17.30
C THR A 871 71.61 -100.63 -18.23
N ILE A 872 70.49 -99.94 -17.95
CA ILE A 872 69.97 -98.82 -18.73
C ILE A 872 69.90 -97.56 -17.84
N ILE A 873 70.42 -96.44 -18.33
CA ILE A 873 70.31 -95.11 -17.71
C ILE A 873 69.23 -94.31 -18.47
N ALA A 874 68.34 -93.61 -17.77
CA ALA A 874 67.25 -92.86 -18.40
C ALA A 874 67.09 -91.44 -17.82
N ALA A 875 66.55 -90.54 -18.64
CA ALA A 875 66.23 -89.15 -18.32
C ALA A 875 64.79 -88.82 -18.74
N THR A 876 63.99 -88.29 -17.81
CA THR A 876 62.54 -88.04 -17.98
C THR A 876 62.21 -86.59 -17.62
N THR A 877 61.26 -85.95 -18.31
CA THR A 877 60.79 -84.59 -17.95
C THR A 877 60.03 -84.59 -16.63
N VAL A 878 60.07 -83.48 -15.87
CA VAL A 878 59.42 -83.39 -14.54
C VAL A 878 57.88 -83.54 -14.58
N ASP A 879 57.24 -83.28 -15.73
CA ASP A 879 55.82 -83.56 -15.96
C ASP A 879 55.53 -85.02 -16.37
N GLY A 880 56.55 -85.87 -16.46
CA GLY A 880 56.46 -87.27 -16.90
C GLY A 880 56.18 -87.46 -18.39
N SER A 881 56.10 -86.40 -19.21
CA SER A 881 55.56 -86.46 -20.57
C SER A 881 56.54 -86.99 -21.63
N LYS A 882 57.86 -86.99 -21.36
CA LYS A 882 58.92 -87.45 -22.30
C LYS A 882 60.06 -88.16 -21.55
N THR A 883 60.62 -89.21 -22.16
CA THR A 883 61.78 -89.97 -21.64
C THR A 883 62.77 -90.31 -22.75
N SER A 884 64.06 -90.41 -22.42
CA SER A 884 65.16 -90.92 -23.26
C SER A 884 66.06 -91.85 -22.45
N SER A 885 66.80 -92.77 -23.08
CA SER A 885 67.57 -93.83 -22.41
C SER A 885 68.86 -94.25 -23.13
N LEU A 886 69.78 -94.90 -22.39
CA LEU A 886 71.12 -95.32 -22.81
C LEU A 886 71.55 -96.65 -22.17
N ASN A 887 72.17 -97.56 -22.93
CA ASN A 887 72.62 -98.88 -22.45
C ASN A 887 74.11 -98.93 -22.06
N ILE A 888 74.44 -99.63 -20.96
CA ILE A 888 75.79 -99.78 -20.38
C ILE A 888 76.14 -101.27 -20.18
N GLN A 889 77.42 -101.66 -20.32
CA GLN A 889 77.97 -103.02 -20.12
C GLN A 889 79.33 -103.00 -19.38
N VAL A 890 79.73 -104.06 -18.64
CA VAL A 890 80.94 -104.07 -17.77
C VAL A 890 81.80 -105.38 -17.82
N ILE A 891 83.16 -105.32 -17.95
CA ILE A 891 84.10 -106.48 -18.25
C ILE A 891 85.53 -106.49 -17.57
N LEU A 892 86.44 -107.45 -17.94
CA LEU A 892 87.81 -107.81 -17.40
C LEU A 892 88.99 -107.88 -18.47
N ALA A 893 90.24 -108.34 -18.18
CA ALA A 893 91.49 -108.16 -19.04
C ALA A 893 92.61 -109.30 -19.09
N SER A 894 93.72 -109.19 -19.90
CA SER A 894 94.69 -110.28 -20.34
C SER A 894 96.23 -109.94 -20.61
N VAL A 895 97.10 -110.89 -21.07
CA VAL A 895 98.64 -110.84 -21.10
C VAL A 895 99.35 -111.46 -22.38
N ALA A 896 100.68 -111.27 -22.64
CA ALA A 896 101.43 -111.56 -23.92
C ALA A 896 102.90 -112.16 -23.86
N VAL A 897 103.66 -112.21 -25.00
CA VAL A 897 105.02 -112.84 -25.27
C VAL A 897 106.19 -111.82 -25.28
N THR A 898 107.48 -112.22 -25.08
CA THR A 898 108.64 -111.27 -25.16
C THR A 898 109.90 -111.61 -25.99
N SER A 899 110.49 -112.82 -26.07
CA SER A 899 111.80 -113.02 -26.77
C SER A 899 112.13 -114.44 -27.31
N ILE A 900 113.26 -114.57 -28.04
CA ILE A 900 113.81 -115.81 -28.64
C ILE A 900 115.35 -115.82 -28.48
N THR A 901 115.97 -117.00 -28.37
CA THR A 901 117.44 -117.19 -28.34
C THR A 901 118.13 -117.12 -29.71
N SER A 902 119.45 -116.91 -29.72
CA SER A 902 120.24 -116.49 -30.89
C SER A 902 120.91 -117.61 -31.71
N LEU A 903 121.08 -117.37 -33.01
CA LEU A 903 121.81 -118.24 -33.96
C LEU A 903 123.32 -117.97 -34.07
N PRO A 904 124.13 -118.93 -34.60
CA PRO A 904 125.53 -118.72 -34.99
C PRO A 904 125.68 -117.62 -36.05
N GLY A 905 126.67 -116.73 -35.90
CA GLY A 905 126.81 -115.53 -36.73
C GLY A 905 126.96 -115.79 -38.23
N SER A 906 127.75 -116.79 -38.62
CA SER A 906 127.85 -117.22 -40.02
C SER A 906 128.24 -118.69 -40.19
N VAL A 907 127.91 -119.23 -41.36
CA VAL A 907 128.30 -120.57 -41.83
C VAL A 907 128.85 -120.46 -43.25
N SER A 908 130.03 -121.02 -43.50
CA SER A 908 130.57 -121.19 -44.85
C SER A 908 130.35 -122.61 -45.32
N LEU A 909 129.87 -122.79 -46.55
CA LEU A 909 129.61 -124.08 -47.19
C LEU A 909 130.23 -124.09 -48.60
N ILE A 910 130.81 -125.20 -49.03
CA ILE A 910 131.02 -125.46 -50.46
C ILE A 910 129.75 -126.09 -51.08
N ILE A 911 129.60 -126.04 -52.41
CA ILE A 911 128.40 -126.59 -53.08
C ILE A 911 128.17 -128.06 -52.65
N ASP A 912 126.91 -128.37 -52.34
CA ASP A 912 126.38 -129.61 -51.76
C ASP A 912 126.68 -129.87 -50.27
N GLN A 913 127.49 -129.06 -49.59
CA GLN A 913 127.74 -129.20 -48.15
C GLN A 913 126.54 -128.74 -47.30
N THR A 914 126.38 -129.32 -46.11
CA THR A 914 125.29 -129.04 -45.15
C THR A 914 125.78 -128.65 -43.75
N SER A 915 124.99 -127.87 -43.00
CA SER A 915 125.20 -127.56 -41.58
C SER A 915 123.87 -127.26 -40.85
N GLN A 916 123.81 -127.38 -39.52
CA GLN A 916 122.58 -127.42 -38.72
C GLN A 916 122.48 -126.25 -37.71
N LEU A 917 121.27 -125.67 -37.56
CA LEU A 917 120.98 -124.49 -36.72
C LEU A 917 119.78 -124.73 -35.75
N THR A 918 119.70 -124.04 -34.59
CA THR A 918 118.65 -124.23 -33.54
C THR A 918 118.39 -122.98 -32.66
N CYS A 919 117.19 -122.81 -32.08
CA CYS A 919 116.81 -121.74 -31.10
C CYS A 919 115.48 -122.02 -30.32
N ALA A 920 115.07 -121.17 -29.34
CA ALA A 920 113.91 -121.35 -28.42
C ALA A 920 113.27 -120.01 -27.91
N VAL A 921 112.05 -120.05 -27.31
CA VAL A 921 111.15 -118.89 -26.99
C VAL A 921 110.99 -118.59 -25.46
N VAL A 922 110.74 -117.33 -25.07
CA VAL A 922 110.55 -116.87 -23.67
C VAL A 922 109.44 -115.79 -23.53
N PRO A 923 108.68 -115.74 -22.42
CA PRO A 923 108.53 -116.75 -21.37
C PRO A 923 107.53 -117.86 -21.80
N SER A 924 107.58 -119.00 -21.10
CA SER A 924 106.87 -120.22 -21.52
C SER A 924 105.36 -120.22 -21.27
N ASN A 925 104.82 -119.33 -20.43
CA ASN A 925 103.38 -119.19 -20.18
C ASN A 925 102.68 -118.19 -21.10
N SER A 926 103.39 -117.62 -22.07
CA SER A 926 102.80 -116.70 -23.05
C SER A 926 101.95 -117.42 -24.09
N SER A 927 100.99 -116.70 -24.67
CA SER A 927 99.91 -117.23 -25.51
C SER A 927 100.31 -117.69 -26.93
N ASN A 928 101.61 -117.81 -27.25
CA ASN A 928 102.11 -118.31 -28.55
C ASN A 928 103.58 -118.80 -28.44
N THR A 929 103.93 -119.93 -29.05
CA THR A 929 105.21 -120.63 -28.84
C THR A 929 105.88 -121.27 -30.08
N GLN A 930 105.33 -121.17 -31.30
CA GLN A 930 105.91 -121.85 -32.48
C GLN A 930 106.93 -121.01 -33.28
N ILE A 931 108.09 -121.61 -33.57
CA ILE A 931 109.17 -121.02 -34.38
C ILE A 931 109.06 -121.44 -35.86
N LYS A 932 109.18 -120.46 -36.77
CA LYS A 932 109.31 -120.66 -38.23
C LYS A 932 110.74 -120.38 -38.70
N TRP A 933 111.18 -121.06 -39.75
CA TRP A 933 112.49 -120.89 -40.38
C TRP A 933 112.37 -120.44 -41.85
N SER A 934 113.31 -119.63 -42.34
CA SER A 934 113.36 -119.20 -43.74
C SER A 934 114.79 -118.93 -44.24
N SER A 935 114.97 -118.90 -45.56
CA SER A 935 116.22 -118.51 -46.23
C SER A 935 115.96 -117.30 -47.13
N SER A 936 116.82 -116.28 -47.08
CA SER A 936 116.68 -115.08 -47.91
C SER A 936 116.97 -115.33 -49.40
N ASN A 937 117.78 -116.35 -49.69
CA ASN A 937 117.99 -116.88 -51.04
C ASN A 937 118.13 -118.41 -50.97
N SER A 938 117.02 -119.11 -51.23
CA SER A 938 116.92 -120.56 -51.16
C SER A 938 117.60 -121.31 -52.31
N SER A 939 117.92 -120.66 -53.42
CA SER A 939 118.71 -121.24 -54.52
C SER A 939 120.23 -121.11 -54.30
N ILE A 940 120.68 -120.21 -53.43
CA ILE A 940 122.05 -120.17 -52.91
C ILE A 940 122.20 -121.18 -51.75
N ALA A 941 121.36 -121.06 -50.72
CA ALA A 941 121.34 -122.02 -49.62
C ALA A 941 119.91 -122.28 -49.13
N SER A 942 119.45 -123.54 -49.18
CA SER A 942 118.13 -123.92 -48.66
C SER A 942 118.20 -124.21 -47.16
N VAL A 943 117.08 -124.02 -46.44
CA VAL A 943 116.93 -124.45 -45.05
C VAL A 943 115.64 -125.25 -44.86
N SER A 944 115.69 -126.27 -44.02
CA SER A 944 114.53 -127.08 -43.62
C SER A 944 113.72 -126.45 -42.48
N LEU A 945 112.52 -126.97 -42.22
CA LEU A 945 111.68 -126.56 -41.08
C LEU A 945 112.32 -126.82 -39.70
N ASN A 946 113.36 -127.65 -39.63
CA ASN A 946 114.15 -127.92 -38.43
C ASN A 946 115.56 -127.31 -38.46
N GLY A 947 115.85 -126.35 -39.36
CA GLY A 947 117.10 -125.56 -39.33
C GLY A 947 118.32 -126.21 -40.00
N LEU A 948 118.17 -127.32 -40.74
CA LEU A 948 119.26 -127.89 -41.54
C LEU A 948 119.43 -127.09 -42.83
N VAL A 949 120.63 -126.54 -43.04
CA VAL A 949 121.00 -125.71 -44.18
C VAL A 949 121.84 -126.51 -45.18
N LYS A 950 121.56 -126.37 -46.49
CA LYS A 950 122.40 -126.91 -47.57
C LYS A 950 122.85 -125.83 -48.53
N GLY A 951 124.14 -125.80 -48.88
CA GLY A 951 124.68 -124.96 -49.96
C GLY A 951 124.38 -125.55 -51.33
N LEU A 952 123.81 -124.76 -52.24
CA LEU A 952 123.31 -125.20 -53.55
C LEU A 952 123.94 -124.47 -54.74
N SER A 953 124.27 -123.17 -54.61
CA SER A 953 125.00 -122.44 -55.64
C SER A 953 125.84 -121.30 -55.04
N PRO A 954 126.91 -120.83 -55.71
CA PRO A 954 127.81 -119.82 -55.13
C PRO A 954 127.11 -118.49 -54.86
N GLY A 955 127.36 -117.90 -53.69
CA GLY A 955 126.81 -116.61 -53.30
C GLY A 955 126.60 -116.48 -51.79
N LYS A 956 125.69 -115.60 -51.38
CA LYS A 956 125.29 -115.42 -49.98
C LYS A 956 123.79 -115.50 -49.80
N SER A 957 123.37 -116.20 -48.75
CA SER A 957 122.01 -116.21 -48.21
C SER A 957 122.07 -115.91 -46.71
N THR A 958 120.92 -115.67 -46.09
CA THR A 958 120.75 -115.52 -44.64
C THR A 958 119.61 -116.42 -44.20
N ILE A 959 119.84 -117.20 -43.15
CA ILE A 959 118.85 -118.09 -42.56
C ILE A 959 118.26 -117.42 -41.32
N THR A 960 116.95 -117.36 -41.23
CA THR A 960 116.21 -116.62 -40.18
C THR A 960 115.28 -117.56 -39.42
N ALA A 961 115.13 -117.36 -38.11
CA ALA A 961 114.16 -118.02 -37.25
C ALA A 961 113.25 -116.99 -36.54
N THR A 962 111.94 -117.26 -36.44
CA THR A 962 110.91 -116.26 -36.04
C THR A 962 109.78 -116.85 -35.20
N CYS A 963 109.37 -116.17 -34.12
CA CYS A 963 108.17 -116.46 -33.30
C CYS A 963 107.67 -115.18 -32.60
N GLY A 964 106.35 -114.99 -32.45
CA GLY A 964 105.79 -113.90 -31.64
C GLY A 964 106.16 -112.46 -32.06
N GLY A 965 106.66 -112.27 -33.30
CA GLY A 965 107.20 -111.00 -33.81
C GLY A 965 108.71 -110.83 -33.66
N GLN A 966 109.39 -111.68 -32.89
CA GLN A 966 110.83 -111.63 -32.65
C GLN A 966 111.59 -112.56 -33.61
N THR A 967 112.86 -112.25 -33.89
CA THR A 967 113.68 -112.94 -34.91
C THR A 967 115.15 -113.13 -34.51
N THR A 968 115.81 -114.16 -35.04
CA THR A 968 117.28 -114.29 -35.06
C THR A 968 117.78 -114.81 -36.42
N MET A 969 119.06 -114.61 -36.76
CA MET A 969 119.60 -114.84 -38.10
C MET A 969 121.03 -115.40 -38.10
N SER A 970 121.38 -116.14 -39.16
CA SER A 970 122.72 -116.66 -39.47
C SER A 970 123.08 -116.41 -40.94
N ALA A 971 124.25 -115.82 -41.23
CA ALA A 971 124.68 -115.53 -42.59
C ALA A 971 125.37 -116.75 -43.24
N VAL A 972 124.89 -117.22 -44.40
CA VAL A 972 125.39 -118.42 -45.06
C VAL A 972 126.06 -118.07 -46.39
N THR A 973 127.37 -118.29 -46.48
CA THR A 973 128.14 -118.07 -47.71
C THR A 973 128.43 -119.41 -48.38
N VAL A 974 128.11 -119.53 -49.67
CA VAL A 974 128.29 -120.75 -50.45
C VAL A 974 129.30 -120.52 -51.56
N THR A 975 130.21 -121.47 -51.82
CA THR A 975 131.32 -121.32 -52.79
C THR A 975 131.52 -122.53 -53.71
N ALA A 976 131.92 -122.24 -54.96
CA ALA A 976 132.49 -123.23 -55.88
C ALA A 976 134.01 -123.37 -55.64
N PRO A 977 134.57 -124.60 -55.56
CA PRO A 977 136.02 -124.82 -55.40
C PRO A 977 136.92 -124.62 -56.65
N ALA A 978 138.07 -125.32 -56.71
CA ALA A 978 139.36 -124.64 -56.92
C ALA A 978 140.08 -124.77 -58.30
N THR A 979 140.49 -123.60 -58.82
CA THR A 979 141.80 -123.25 -59.47
C THR A 979 142.24 -123.75 -60.86
N ALA A 980 142.42 -122.80 -61.81
CA ALA A 980 143.50 -122.71 -62.82
C ALA A 980 143.62 -121.24 -63.32
N SER A 981 144.69 -120.82 -64.01
CA SER A 981 144.91 -119.39 -64.34
C SER A 981 145.58 -119.09 -65.70
N VAL A 982 145.35 -117.85 -66.18
CA VAL A 982 145.79 -117.22 -67.46
C VAL A 982 145.03 -117.67 -68.72
N SER A 983 144.63 -116.68 -69.54
CA SER A 983 143.97 -116.79 -70.87
C SER A 983 142.54 -117.36 -70.92
N SER A 984 141.57 -116.48 -70.69
CA SER A 984 140.17 -116.53 -71.20
C SER A 984 139.38 -117.85 -71.11
N LYS A 985 139.53 -118.62 -70.02
CA LYS A 985 138.67 -119.78 -69.70
C LYS A 985 138.61 -120.07 -68.19
N CYS A 986 137.53 -120.77 -67.81
CA CYS A 986 137.38 -121.64 -66.64
C CYS A 986 137.94 -121.19 -65.28
N CYS A 987 137.05 -120.72 -64.40
CA CYS A 987 137.14 -120.92 -62.94
C CYS A 987 135.94 -121.74 -62.46
N ILE A 988 135.78 -122.97 -62.98
CA ILE A 988 134.58 -123.83 -62.80
C ILE A 988 135.01 -125.19 -62.19
N ILE A 989 135.25 -125.26 -60.87
CA ILE A 989 135.86 -126.44 -60.20
C ILE A 989 135.29 -126.65 -58.75
N PRO A 990 135.57 -127.74 -57.96
CA PRO A 990 134.45 -128.60 -57.47
C PRO A 990 134.43 -129.13 -56.00
N HIS A 991 133.23 -129.21 -55.40
CA HIS A 991 132.69 -130.16 -54.37
C HIS A 991 133.62 -130.89 -53.34
N LEU A 992 133.31 -132.19 -53.05
CA LEU A 992 133.97 -133.21 -52.19
C LEU A 992 133.76 -133.10 -50.65
N THR A 993 133.55 -134.17 -49.84
CA THR A 993 133.04 -135.56 -50.06
C THR A 993 132.62 -136.25 -48.73
N VAL A 994 131.68 -137.22 -48.74
CA VAL A 994 131.56 -138.37 -47.79
C VAL A 994 131.12 -139.62 -48.57
N SER A 995 131.52 -140.81 -48.12
CA SER A 995 131.26 -142.11 -48.75
C SER A 995 129.90 -142.76 -48.40
N VAL A 996 129.05 -143.01 -49.42
CA VAL A 996 128.22 -144.24 -49.62
C VAL A 996 127.08 -144.60 -48.62
N ASN A 997 125.83 -144.64 -49.15
CA ASN A 997 124.65 -145.46 -48.74
C ASN A 997 123.90 -145.15 -47.39
N THR A 998 122.61 -145.51 -47.16
CA THR A 998 121.56 -146.25 -47.94
C THR A 998 120.11 -145.92 -47.46
N ASN A 999 119.09 -146.08 -48.34
CA ASN A 999 117.66 -146.47 -48.09
C ASN A 999 116.70 -145.57 -47.25
N VAL A 1000 115.34 -145.56 -47.35
CA VAL A 1000 114.31 -145.99 -48.36
C VAL A 1000 112.93 -145.30 -48.07
N GLY A 1001 112.21 -144.77 -49.09
CA GLY A 1001 110.72 -144.59 -49.22
C GLY A 1001 109.90 -143.71 -48.22
N ARG A 1002 108.57 -143.43 -48.40
CA ARG A 1002 107.67 -143.31 -49.59
C ARG A 1002 106.23 -142.73 -49.23
N THR A 1003 105.61 -141.95 -50.16
CA THR A 1003 104.13 -141.76 -50.49
C THR A 1003 103.01 -141.32 -49.47
N CYS A 1004 102.28 -140.23 -49.83
CA CYS A 1004 100.80 -140.04 -50.13
C CYS A 1004 99.65 -140.96 -49.56
N PRO A 1005 98.31 -140.63 -49.63
CA PRO A 1005 97.55 -139.35 -49.83
C PRO A 1005 96.12 -139.21 -49.13
N LEU A 1006 95.32 -138.18 -49.51
CA LEU A 1006 93.82 -138.10 -49.65
C LEU A 1006 92.77 -137.82 -48.50
N LYS A 1007 91.69 -137.10 -48.91
CA LYS A 1007 90.26 -136.97 -48.42
C LYS A 1007 89.93 -136.27 -47.06
N VAL A 1008 88.86 -135.45 -46.87
CA VAL A 1008 87.39 -135.44 -47.22
C VAL A 1008 86.56 -136.27 -46.20
N SER A 1009 85.37 -135.91 -45.68
CA SER A 1009 84.19 -135.16 -46.20
C SER A 1009 83.28 -134.49 -45.14
N ASN A 1010 82.44 -133.53 -45.58
CA ASN A 1010 81.09 -133.24 -45.05
C ASN A 1010 80.06 -134.10 -45.82
N PRO A 1011 78.97 -134.62 -45.19
CA PRO A 1011 77.62 -134.25 -45.66
C PRO A 1011 76.45 -134.31 -44.62
N ASP A 1012 75.39 -133.57 -44.97
CA ASP A 1012 73.93 -133.85 -44.88
C ASP A 1012 73.23 -134.31 -43.56
N ILE A 1013 72.50 -133.34 -42.97
CA ILE A 1013 71.02 -133.21 -42.83
C ILE A 1013 70.12 -134.48 -42.97
N GLU A 1014 68.96 -134.45 -42.28
CA GLU A 1014 67.80 -135.40 -42.25
C GLU A 1014 67.89 -136.51 -41.17
N HIS A 1015 66.82 -136.95 -40.48
CA HIS A 1015 65.40 -136.53 -40.38
C HIS A 1015 64.91 -136.84 -38.92
N THR A 1016 63.83 -136.28 -38.36
CA THR A 1016 62.44 -136.82 -38.41
C THR A 1016 61.55 -135.90 -37.53
N MET A 1017 60.58 -135.13 -38.07
CA MET A 1017 59.14 -135.45 -38.27
C MET A 1017 58.32 -135.61 -36.96
N VAL A 1018 57.47 -134.63 -36.56
CA VAL A 1018 55.97 -134.66 -36.55
C VAL A 1018 55.44 -133.48 -35.66
N VAL A 1019 54.26 -132.83 -35.83
CA VAL A 1019 53.48 -132.41 -37.03
C VAL A 1019 52.39 -131.34 -36.66
N LYS A 1020 51.99 -130.48 -37.62
CA LYS A 1020 50.75 -129.63 -37.74
C LYS A 1020 50.40 -128.42 -36.80
N SER A 1021 50.18 -127.27 -37.48
CA SER A 1021 49.01 -126.33 -37.44
C SER A 1021 48.87 -125.09 -36.50
N TYR A 1022 48.98 -123.91 -37.14
CA TYR A 1022 48.05 -122.73 -37.18
C TYR A 1022 47.86 -121.67 -36.04
N MET A 1023 48.02 -120.40 -36.50
CA MET A 1023 47.22 -119.16 -36.25
C MET A 1023 47.34 -118.28 -34.97
N LYS A 1024 47.54 -116.97 -35.26
CA LYS A 1024 47.05 -115.74 -34.57
C LYS A 1024 47.55 -115.45 -33.14
N TYR A 1025 47.68 -114.20 -32.67
CA TYR A 1025 47.62 -112.85 -33.28
C TYR A 1025 48.75 -112.01 -32.66
N GLY A 1026 49.29 -111.01 -33.37
CA GLY A 1026 50.48 -110.26 -32.92
C GLY A 1026 50.20 -108.89 -32.29
N LEU A 1027 51.14 -108.48 -31.43
CA LEU A 1027 51.51 -107.09 -31.09
C LEU A 1027 53.00 -106.92 -31.44
#